data_AF-A0A7W5FKE8-F1
#
_entry.id   AF-A0A7W5FKE8-F1
#
_cell.length_a   1.000
_cell.length_b   1.000
_cell.length_c   1.000
_cell.angle_alpha   90.00
_cell.angle_beta   90.00
_cell.angle_gamma   90.00
#
_symmetry.space_group_name_H-M   'P 1'
#
loop_
_entity.id
_entity.type
_entity.pdbx_description
1 polymer ?
#
loop_
_entity_poly.entity_id
_entity_poly.type
_entity_poly.pdbx_seq_one_letter_code
_entity_poly.pdbx_strand_id
1 'polypeptide(L)'
;MSKRFGRMLAFLCCLVMVASLMPASFAAATDNIEYAEARDGDLGSTTLTSLQANETPTAIFGTPELGSDDPLWALTMEHPINKSTVPGDPRPHATGTARILWDHDYLYARVVVEDSNLYQGAGGDYQYDSLEFYVGNGSGGSNQWRVSATGVFSGQSAPGRAAWTQITDTGYIVEMRIPKGTLNLQEGKLTFEVYINNSTEKGGDRYEVVSSFGVPDAGYSSDASFTDSLQLNSANETDTRFSITATAGPGGTITPDPPGDVLRLAKGSSKQFTFTPNHGKIVDTVTVDGEAVTLTAGTYTFLNVEADHTIHVTFKNDPDAKQLPFIVWNDNFARGEYTTAVIIDLGDGKAALDSALKPGLFTVSARNTTLNGDSVTFEGTRKITRVYANDEPKVRGYLGTVSHSPDYQEGLANGRYIVVEFEFYSESGGNLTLDGNSNSTKQVYNIVQNDEIALTNGSPLRNVVFEQDKVVNPILDKFTTPTGDSVNRALYLHKDGNGNVVQRLPLYVYTHGRSRGGINAETDPKAAMKSANGSVALMKKMEENPEKYASHILNISYNGVSTPSTANVKKVIDDLVASGAVDPNRIYAAGFSWGGLYTNTLVNDYPGFFAAAAPMAPVNGSPNASTNDAHAKLAYWMFINANNVGVYQTNLTNFINTNMPKMVNARASRFESNEALTWPYNQYDQPSQRPNPANTPVLADYIAHEVEAAVLYNQITMGTWSIAPTAQSSNLPAWNNDYTDVFDWMFAQRKTDGPGAPVGFKATAGDGQVALSWTAPAEDGGSAISGYKVWYGNVTLVTLGAAETKYTFTGLTNDQAYTFKIVAVSAKGDGAESSATATPKKTSTPIVTYPSGGNSGNTSTETNAVLSKSNYTVNTPKDKPAITDNNGNITLPGGGEIATKGGTKIKVPEGTTIDSNDKVTIPADKSAEVTLPGSHSTVTIPGSSTIAGDGTVTVGGGDAHVNLLSGNQVDIHGGSKIQSDGAIVVGPGGASVGLDNGMSLNIHEGAELVFNNDTPLGFFVMSGNPYKDVNMDDWYYSYVNFAYAYGLFNGTTSTTFSPGTAMTRAMFVQVLANLENVNRSGYTSSRFSDVTDGQWYTAAVEWAAESGIVNGINADLFDPDSLMSREQMLVIMYNYMKYKGYEIPESQSKSFADESEISSWALEAVQALQGIGIVLGKPDNHFAPKVTATRAEVATIFVRFVEYLAK
;
A
#
# COMPACT_ATOMS: atom_id res chain seq x y z
N MET A 1 -30.52 -62.87 -8.20
CA MET A 1 -29.43 -63.87 -8.14
C MET A 1 -28.23 -63.16 -7.50
N SER A 2 -27.69 -63.60 -6.35
CA SER A 2 -26.68 -64.68 -6.21
C SER A 2 -25.34 -64.31 -6.88
N LYS A 3 -24.17 -64.33 -6.22
CA LYS A 3 -23.77 -64.77 -4.85
C LYS A 3 -22.36 -64.24 -4.52
N ARG A 4 -21.94 -64.34 -3.25
CA ARG A 4 -20.59 -64.08 -2.68
C ARG A 4 -20.24 -62.61 -2.39
N PHE A 5 -20.67 -62.10 -1.23
CA PHE A 5 -19.77 -61.95 -0.08
C PHE A 5 -20.64 -61.85 1.19
N GLY A 6 -20.52 -62.83 2.08
CA GLY A 6 -21.37 -62.97 3.26
C GLY A 6 -21.11 -64.30 3.95
N ARG A 7 -21.04 -64.26 5.29
CA ARG A 7 -20.26 -65.13 6.21
C ARG A 7 -18.80 -64.64 6.32
N MET A 8 -18.28 -64.28 7.50
CA MET A 8 -18.78 -64.54 8.87
C MET A 8 -18.91 -63.26 9.73
N LEU A 9 -20.12 -62.68 9.71
CA LEU A 9 -20.66 -61.92 10.85
C LEU A 9 -21.59 -62.88 11.62
N ALA A 10 -21.00 -63.87 12.30
CA ALA A 10 -21.74 -64.90 13.05
C ALA A 10 -20.82 -65.70 14.00
N PHE A 11 -20.16 -65.04 14.94
CA PHE A 11 -19.59 -65.68 16.14
C PHE A 11 -19.63 -64.73 17.35
N LEU A 12 -20.80 -64.11 17.55
CA LEU A 12 -21.09 -63.25 18.68
C LEU A 12 -22.43 -63.67 19.31
N CYS A 13 -22.40 -64.75 20.10
CA CYS A 13 -23.42 -65.04 21.12
C CYS A 13 -22.94 -66.16 22.05
N CYS A 14 -22.99 -65.90 23.37
CA CYS A 14 -22.95 -66.88 24.45
C CYS A 14 -21.66 -67.71 24.67
N LEU A 15 -20.69 -67.10 25.35
CA LEU A 15 -20.29 -67.65 26.65
C LEU A 15 -20.36 -66.52 27.69
N VAL A 16 -21.04 -66.77 28.81
CA VAL A 16 -21.43 -65.80 29.85
C VAL A 16 -21.07 -66.38 31.22
N MET A 17 -20.78 -65.52 32.20
CA MET A 17 -20.42 -65.84 33.61
C MET A 17 -19.04 -66.50 33.78
N VAL A 18 -18.17 -66.19 34.75
CA VAL A 18 -18.10 -65.19 35.84
C VAL A 18 -16.63 -64.65 35.79
N ALA A 19 -16.25 -63.41 36.14
CA ALA A 19 -16.80 -62.47 37.11
C ALA A 19 -16.67 -60.98 36.69
N SER A 20 -16.95 -60.08 37.63
CA SER A 20 -16.89 -58.62 37.55
C SER A 20 -16.09 -58.05 38.72
N LEU A 21 -15.39 -56.92 38.53
CA LEU A 21 -15.45 -55.71 39.38
C LEU A 21 -14.48 -54.62 38.89
N MET A 22 -15.00 -53.69 38.08
CA MET A 22 -14.47 -52.32 37.97
C MET A 22 -15.41 -51.40 38.77
N PRO A 23 -14.90 -50.41 39.51
CA PRO A 23 -15.63 -49.17 39.79
C PRO A 23 -15.37 -48.15 38.67
N ALA A 24 -16.40 -47.39 38.29
CA ALA A 24 -16.27 -46.27 37.38
C ALA A 24 -15.99 -44.96 38.14
N SER A 25 -15.56 -43.93 37.39
CA SER A 25 -15.38 -42.52 37.77
C SER A 25 -14.36 -42.20 38.86
N PHE A 26 -13.41 -41.33 38.52
CA PHE A 26 -13.39 -39.96 39.05
C PHE A 26 -12.82 -39.01 37.99
N ALA A 27 -13.42 -37.83 37.84
CA ALA A 27 -12.79 -36.74 37.10
C ALA A 27 -11.64 -36.20 37.96
N ALA A 28 -10.48 -35.92 37.35
CA ALA A 28 -9.39 -35.29 38.04
C ALA A 28 -9.72 -33.81 38.26
N ALA A 29 -10.02 -33.45 39.51
CA ALA A 29 -10.08 -32.05 39.91
C ALA A 29 -8.66 -31.49 39.96
N THR A 30 -8.42 -30.40 39.23
CA THR A 30 -7.23 -29.57 39.36
C THR A 30 -7.36 -28.71 40.61
N ASP A 31 -6.86 -29.19 41.75
CA ASP A 31 -6.74 -28.36 42.95
C ASP A 31 -5.53 -27.42 42.78
N ASN A 32 -5.82 -26.17 42.43
CA ASN A 32 -4.84 -25.09 42.41
C ASN A 32 -4.35 -24.82 43.84
N ILE A 33 -3.04 -24.94 44.06
CA ILE A 33 -2.41 -24.53 45.33
C ILE A 33 -2.31 -23.00 45.34
N GLU A 34 -3.17 -22.34 46.12
CA GLU A 34 -3.05 -20.90 46.41
C GLU A 34 -1.70 -20.57 47.05
N TYR A 35 -0.88 -19.78 46.36
CA TYR A 35 0.20 -19.02 47.00
C TYR A 35 -0.33 -17.63 47.38
N ALA A 36 -0.77 -17.48 48.63
CA ALA A 36 -1.19 -16.20 49.17
C ALA A 36 0.00 -15.23 49.35
N GLU A 37 -0.23 -13.95 49.06
CA GLU A 37 0.76 -12.89 49.22
C GLU A 37 1.20 -12.72 50.69
N ALA A 38 2.51 -12.58 50.92
CA ALA A 38 3.05 -12.12 52.19
C ALA A 38 4.05 -10.96 51.95
N ARG A 39 3.70 -9.77 52.43
CA ARG A 39 4.62 -8.62 52.49
C ARG A 39 5.41 -8.64 53.80
N ASP A 40 6.73 -8.56 53.64
CA ASP A 40 7.72 -7.98 54.56
C ASP A 40 8.01 -8.70 55.90
N GLY A 41 9.30 -8.78 56.26
CA GLY A 41 9.75 -9.01 57.65
C GLY A 41 10.06 -10.45 58.13
N ASP A 42 11.34 -10.82 58.01
CA ASP A 42 12.16 -11.52 59.04
C ASP A 42 12.02 -13.04 59.34
N LEU A 43 13.19 -13.69 59.41
CA LEU A 43 13.60 -14.98 60.00
C LEU A 43 12.58 -16.10 60.37
N GLY A 44 12.79 -17.32 59.85
CA GLY A 44 12.33 -18.55 60.56
C GLY A 44 12.29 -19.88 59.79
N SER A 45 13.36 -20.68 59.84
CA SER A 45 13.39 -22.08 59.37
C SER A 45 12.45 -23.01 60.16
N THR A 46 11.61 -23.82 59.49
CA THR A 46 11.68 -25.32 59.53
C THR A 46 10.56 -26.04 58.74
N THR A 47 10.97 -26.79 57.70
CA THR A 47 10.44 -28.08 57.20
C THR A 47 9.00 -28.54 57.47
N LEU A 48 8.29 -28.83 56.38
CA LEU A 48 7.47 -30.06 56.24
C LEU A 48 7.89 -30.82 54.98
N THR A 49 8.32 -32.08 55.16
CA THR A 49 8.45 -33.09 54.10
C THR A 49 7.25 -34.04 54.22
N SER A 50 6.72 -34.64 53.16
CA SER A 50 7.40 -35.64 52.31
C SER A 50 6.48 -36.16 51.18
N LEU A 51 7.05 -36.92 50.24
CA LEU A 51 6.39 -37.81 49.25
C LEU A 51 6.00 -37.24 47.87
N GLN A 52 6.91 -36.47 47.26
CA GLN A 52 7.47 -36.88 45.96
C GLN A 52 8.99 -36.82 46.09
N ALA A 53 9.70 -37.77 45.48
CA ALA A 53 11.16 -37.75 45.47
C ALA A 53 11.63 -36.70 44.46
N ASN A 54 12.40 -35.70 44.91
CA ASN A 54 13.17 -34.85 44.01
C ASN A 54 14.30 -35.69 43.41
N GLU A 55 13.98 -36.50 42.40
CA GLU A 55 15.01 -37.05 41.52
C GLU A 55 15.54 -35.89 40.67
N THR A 56 16.84 -35.61 40.78
CA THR A 56 17.50 -34.56 39.99
C THR A 56 17.31 -34.88 38.51
N PRO A 57 16.80 -33.94 37.69
CA PRO A 57 16.76 -34.08 36.23
C PRO A 57 18.09 -34.59 35.69
N THR A 58 18.05 -35.63 34.85
CA THR A 58 19.27 -36.23 34.28
C THR A 58 19.32 -36.05 32.78
N ALA A 59 20.54 -35.97 32.25
CA ALA A 59 20.81 -36.19 30.84
C ALA A 59 21.83 -37.33 30.69
N ILE A 60 21.59 -38.23 29.74
CA ILE A 60 22.46 -39.38 29.49
C ILE A 60 23.34 -39.12 28.28
N PHE A 61 24.60 -39.58 28.34
CA PHE A 61 25.53 -39.47 27.24
C PHE A 61 25.02 -40.27 26.01
N GLY A 62 24.89 -39.62 24.85
CA GLY A 62 24.43 -40.24 23.61
C GLY A 62 24.04 -39.24 22.53
N THR A 63 24.26 -39.63 21.28
CA THR A 63 23.96 -38.86 20.07
C THR A 63 22.72 -39.47 19.38
N PRO A 64 21.53 -38.85 19.46
CA PRO A 64 20.31 -39.35 18.81
C PRO A 64 20.25 -39.03 17.31
N GLU A 65 19.52 -39.84 16.54
CA GLU A 65 18.99 -39.46 15.21
C GLU A 65 17.69 -38.67 15.40
N LEU A 66 17.66 -37.41 14.95
CA LEU A 66 16.50 -36.53 15.21
C LEU A 66 15.30 -36.93 14.34
N GLY A 67 14.12 -36.96 14.94
CA GLY A 67 12.86 -37.25 14.25
C GLY A 67 12.64 -38.72 13.87
N SER A 68 13.43 -39.64 14.43
CA SER A 68 13.31 -41.08 14.19
C SER A 68 12.71 -41.88 15.34
N ASP A 69 12.18 -41.22 16.38
CA ASP A 69 11.86 -41.82 17.69
C ASP A 69 13.04 -42.65 18.26
N ASP A 70 14.26 -42.08 18.23
CA ASP A 70 15.49 -42.79 18.59
C ASP A 70 15.41 -43.42 20.00
N PRO A 71 15.76 -44.72 20.16
CA PRO A 71 15.68 -45.42 21.44
C PRO A 71 16.54 -44.80 22.54
N LEU A 72 17.55 -43.97 22.23
CA LEU A 72 18.32 -43.24 23.24
C LEU A 72 17.45 -42.30 24.07
N TRP A 73 16.37 -41.74 23.50
CA TRP A 73 15.44 -40.91 24.26
C TRP A 73 14.80 -41.68 25.44
N ALA A 74 14.65 -43.00 25.33
CA ALA A 74 14.12 -43.84 26.42
C ALA A 74 15.11 -44.05 27.57
N LEU A 75 16.41 -43.80 27.38
CA LEU A 75 17.45 -44.00 28.40
C LEU A 75 17.53 -42.86 29.43
N THR A 76 17.05 -41.67 29.05
CA THR A 76 17.09 -40.46 29.89
C THR A 76 15.76 -40.19 30.59
N MET A 77 15.81 -39.49 31.73
CA MET A 77 14.62 -39.21 32.52
C MET A 77 13.75 -38.14 31.86
N GLU A 78 12.48 -38.47 31.68
CA GLU A 78 11.44 -37.52 31.28
C GLU A 78 11.04 -36.65 32.47
N HIS A 79 11.01 -35.33 32.28
CA HIS A 79 10.63 -34.36 33.31
C HIS A 79 9.57 -33.38 32.78
N PRO A 80 8.64 -32.92 33.64
CA PRO A 80 7.54 -32.07 33.21
C PRO A 80 7.98 -30.61 32.99
N ILE A 81 7.26 -29.95 32.09
CA ILE A 81 7.24 -28.50 31.88
C ILE A 81 5.82 -28.04 32.21
N ASN A 82 5.61 -27.54 33.42
CA ASN A 82 4.26 -27.34 33.96
C ASN A 82 4.13 -26.17 34.97
N LYS A 83 5.15 -25.32 35.08
CA LYS A 83 5.14 -24.15 35.97
C LYS A 83 4.79 -22.90 35.15
N SER A 84 3.52 -22.53 35.13
CA SER A 84 3.01 -21.34 34.42
C SER A 84 3.38 -20.04 35.12
N THR A 85 3.67 -18.98 34.35
CA THR A 85 3.70 -17.57 34.81
C THR A 85 2.34 -17.05 35.29
N VAL A 86 1.24 -17.65 34.82
CA VAL A 86 -0.12 -17.14 34.97
C VAL A 86 -1.10 -18.26 35.39
N PRO A 87 -0.84 -19.03 36.46
CA PRO A 87 -1.56 -20.27 36.80
C PRO A 87 -3.04 -20.09 37.22
N GLY A 88 -3.54 -18.86 37.25
CA GLY A 88 -4.95 -18.53 37.49
C GLY A 88 -5.65 -17.86 36.30
N ASP A 89 -5.00 -17.78 35.13
CA ASP A 89 -5.62 -17.28 33.90
C ASP A 89 -6.62 -18.32 33.36
N PRO A 90 -7.83 -17.92 32.90
CA PRO A 90 -8.82 -18.86 32.40
C PRO A 90 -8.58 -19.35 30.96
N ARG A 91 -7.53 -18.88 30.27
CA ARG A 91 -7.16 -19.30 28.90
C ARG A 91 -6.50 -20.70 28.90
N PRO A 92 -6.42 -21.38 27.74
CA PRO A 92 -5.81 -22.71 27.66
C PRO A 92 -4.33 -22.69 28.03
N HIS A 93 -3.92 -23.50 29.01
CA HIS A 93 -2.51 -23.61 29.39
C HIS A 93 -1.76 -24.60 28.51
N ALA A 94 -0.53 -24.24 28.12
CA ALA A 94 0.40 -25.21 27.57
C ALA A 94 1.01 -26.04 28.70
N THR A 95 1.32 -27.30 28.42
CA THR A 95 2.18 -28.14 29.27
C THR A 95 3.11 -28.96 28.38
N GLY A 96 4.11 -29.62 28.96
CA GLY A 96 4.92 -30.53 28.18
C GLY A 96 5.80 -31.43 29.01
N THR A 97 6.61 -32.22 28.31
CA THR A 97 7.67 -33.04 28.88
C THR A 97 8.96 -32.86 28.09
N ALA A 98 10.09 -32.95 28.77
CA ALA A 98 11.41 -32.89 28.15
C ALA A 98 12.27 -34.10 28.52
N ARG A 99 13.11 -34.51 27.57
CA ARG A 99 14.14 -35.56 27.68
C ARG A 99 15.43 -34.98 27.10
N ILE A 100 16.52 -35.04 27.88
CA ILE A 100 17.80 -34.44 27.49
C ILE A 100 18.87 -35.54 27.33
N LEU A 101 19.65 -35.45 26.25
CA LEU A 101 20.87 -36.23 26.01
C LEU A 101 22.04 -35.27 25.77
N TRP A 102 23.27 -35.77 25.82
CA TRP A 102 24.47 -34.95 25.59
C TRP A 102 25.60 -35.79 24.99
N ASP A 103 26.52 -35.16 24.25
CA ASP A 103 27.79 -35.75 23.89
C ASP A 103 28.95 -34.75 24.08
N HIS A 104 30.11 -35.04 23.52
CA HIS A 104 31.29 -34.19 23.67
C HIS A 104 31.17 -32.81 23.00
N ASP A 105 30.21 -32.62 22.09
CA ASP A 105 30.06 -31.43 21.24
C ASP A 105 28.67 -30.77 21.34
N TYR A 106 27.63 -31.51 21.73
CA TYR A 106 26.24 -31.06 21.71
C TYR A 106 25.42 -31.48 22.95
N LEU A 107 24.40 -30.67 23.24
CA LEU A 107 23.22 -31.07 24.01
C LEU A 107 22.07 -31.36 23.05
N TYR A 108 21.22 -32.31 23.42
CA TYR A 108 20.05 -32.70 22.65
C TYR A 108 18.82 -32.65 23.53
N ALA A 109 17.75 -32.01 23.07
CA ALA A 109 16.49 -31.91 23.80
C ALA A 109 15.33 -32.40 22.93
N ARG A 110 14.61 -33.44 23.40
CA ARG A 110 13.29 -33.83 22.88
C ARG A 110 12.23 -33.29 23.81
N VAL A 111 11.35 -32.46 23.28
CA VAL A 111 10.29 -31.80 24.02
C VAL A 111 8.96 -32.12 23.33
N VAL A 112 8.00 -32.63 24.09
CA VAL A 112 6.63 -32.87 23.65
C VAL A 112 5.74 -31.86 24.37
N VAL A 113 5.06 -31.01 23.61
CA VAL A 113 4.17 -29.97 24.12
C VAL A 113 2.72 -30.37 23.87
N GLU A 114 1.92 -30.33 24.93
CA GLU A 114 0.47 -30.35 24.87
C GLU A 114 -0.02 -28.90 24.97
N ASP A 115 -0.60 -28.41 23.87
CA ASP A 115 -1.25 -27.12 23.75
C ASP A 115 -2.44 -27.24 22.79
N SER A 116 -3.61 -26.78 23.27
CA SER A 116 -4.86 -26.80 22.51
C SER A 116 -5.10 -25.54 21.68
N ASN A 117 -4.16 -24.57 21.71
CA ASN A 117 -4.32 -23.22 21.19
C ASN A 117 -3.21 -22.80 20.20
N LEU A 118 -2.55 -23.79 19.58
CA LEU A 118 -1.32 -23.63 18.80
C LEU A 118 -1.42 -22.55 17.70
N TYR A 119 -0.57 -21.53 17.81
CA TYR A 119 -0.35 -20.50 16.79
C TYR A 119 1.01 -20.63 16.08
N GLN A 120 0.98 -20.77 14.76
CA GLN A 120 2.17 -20.89 13.92
C GLN A 120 2.57 -19.54 13.32
N GLY A 121 3.65 -18.95 13.83
CA GLY A 121 4.24 -17.73 13.28
C GLY A 121 5.29 -17.95 12.19
N ALA A 122 5.63 -16.87 11.47
CA ALA A 122 6.59 -16.88 10.35
C ALA A 122 8.07 -16.95 10.77
N GLY A 123 8.36 -17.12 12.06
CA GLY A 123 9.70 -17.13 12.62
C GLY A 123 9.72 -17.75 14.02
N GLY A 124 10.92 -17.97 14.56
CA GLY A 124 11.11 -18.39 15.94
C GLY A 124 10.91 -17.23 16.93
N ASP A 125 9.82 -16.47 16.86
CA ASP A 125 9.56 -15.40 17.84
C ASP A 125 9.12 -16.00 19.19
N TYR A 126 9.42 -15.31 20.29
CA TYR A 126 8.86 -15.66 21.61
C TYR A 126 7.37 -15.34 21.71
N GLN A 127 6.85 -14.50 20.81
CA GLN A 127 5.42 -14.17 20.71
C GLN A 127 4.58 -15.20 19.94
N TYR A 128 5.19 -16.31 19.51
CA TYR A 128 4.54 -17.46 18.91
C TYR A 128 4.89 -18.72 19.69
N ASP A 129 4.13 -19.79 19.48
CA ASP A 129 4.39 -21.07 20.14
C ASP A 129 5.75 -21.62 19.76
N SER A 130 6.61 -21.63 20.77
CA SER A 130 8.04 -21.83 20.63
C SER A 130 8.66 -22.32 21.93
N LEU A 131 9.81 -22.95 21.80
CA LEU A 131 10.63 -23.38 22.93
C LEU A 131 11.85 -22.49 23.05
N GLU A 132 12.14 -22.06 24.28
CA GLU A 132 13.41 -21.44 24.67
C GLU A 132 14.21 -22.38 25.55
N PHE A 133 15.48 -22.56 25.22
CA PHE A 133 16.45 -23.29 26.00
C PHE A 133 17.51 -22.34 26.52
N TYR A 134 17.69 -22.27 27.84
CA TYR A 134 18.77 -21.53 28.48
C TYR A 134 19.85 -22.52 28.90
N VAL A 135 21.08 -22.33 28.42
CA VAL A 135 22.14 -23.34 28.57
C VAL A 135 23.43 -22.70 29.07
N GLY A 136 23.83 -23.07 30.28
CA GLY A 136 24.96 -22.48 31.00
C GLY A 136 24.62 -21.17 31.71
N ASN A 137 25.59 -20.66 32.47
CA ASN A 137 25.42 -19.51 33.33
C ASN A 137 25.31 -18.19 32.55
N GLY A 138 24.49 -17.27 33.04
CA GLY A 138 24.26 -15.97 32.41
C GLY A 138 22.81 -15.50 32.42
N SER A 139 22.61 -14.29 31.91
CA SER A 139 21.32 -13.61 31.83
C SER A 139 21.02 -13.13 30.41
N GLY A 140 19.78 -13.36 29.95
CA GLY A 140 19.15 -12.74 28.77
C GLY A 140 19.90 -12.85 27.44
N GLY A 141 19.41 -13.68 26.50
CA GLY A 141 19.84 -13.68 25.10
C GLY A 141 21.23 -14.27 24.82
N SER A 142 22.20 -14.14 25.73
CA SER A 142 23.58 -14.59 25.58
C SER A 142 23.76 -16.11 25.66
N ASN A 143 22.89 -16.80 26.40
CA ASN A 143 22.86 -18.26 26.61
C ASN A 143 21.53 -18.89 26.14
N GLN A 144 20.74 -18.16 25.35
CA GLN A 144 19.36 -18.50 24.98
C GLN A 144 19.27 -19.00 23.52
N TRP A 145 18.67 -20.17 23.34
CA TRP A 145 18.44 -20.81 22.05
C TRP A 145 16.93 -21.00 21.85
N ARG A 146 16.35 -20.55 20.73
CA ARG A 146 14.89 -20.61 20.53
C ARG A 146 14.48 -21.21 19.19
N VAL A 147 13.45 -22.05 19.18
CA VAL A 147 12.87 -22.67 17.98
C VAL A 147 11.34 -22.65 18.05
N SER A 148 10.66 -22.28 16.96
CA SER A 148 9.19 -22.35 16.87
C SER A 148 8.69 -23.79 16.79
N ALA A 149 7.39 -23.99 17.03
CA ALA A 149 6.68 -25.23 16.71
C ALA A 149 6.84 -25.67 15.23
N THR A 150 7.17 -24.73 14.33
CA THR A 150 7.43 -24.93 12.90
C THR A 150 8.91 -25.14 12.55
N GLY A 151 9.79 -25.25 13.55
CA GLY A 151 11.23 -25.52 13.35
C GLY A 151 12.08 -24.29 12.98
N VAL A 152 11.51 -23.08 12.98
CA VAL A 152 12.23 -21.85 12.61
C VAL A 152 13.03 -21.33 13.81
N PHE A 153 14.28 -20.96 13.55
CA PHE A 153 15.25 -20.60 14.58
C PHE A 153 15.30 -19.10 14.90
N SER A 154 15.52 -18.79 16.19
CA SER A 154 16.04 -17.50 16.66
C SER A 154 16.93 -17.67 17.92
N GLY A 155 17.32 -16.57 18.56
CA GLY A 155 18.27 -16.55 19.67
C GLY A 155 19.71 -16.71 19.19
N GLN A 156 20.55 -17.39 19.96
CA GLN A 156 21.95 -17.66 19.62
C GLN A 156 22.10 -18.46 18.31
N SER A 157 23.01 -18.02 17.43
CA SER A 157 23.33 -18.72 16.18
C SER A 157 24.74 -19.30 16.26
N ALA A 158 24.89 -20.59 15.92
CA ALA A 158 26.16 -21.30 15.88
C ALA A 158 26.14 -22.43 14.84
N PRO A 159 27.29 -22.72 14.19
CA PRO A 159 27.43 -23.88 13.32
C PRO A 159 27.07 -25.19 14.03
N GLY A 160 26.48 -26.14 13.32
CA GLY A 160 26.08 -27.44 13.86
C GLY A 160 24.78 -27.40 14.68
N ARG A 161 24.11 -26.27 14.86
CA ARG A 161 22.75 -26.22 15.42
C ARG A 161 21.76 -26.90 14.47
N ALA A 162 20.85 -27.73 14.99
CA ALA A 162 19.82 -28.38 14.19
C ALA A 162 18.53 -28.66 14.99
N ALA A 163 17.42 -28.88 14.30
CA ALA A 163 16.17 -29.32 14.91
C ALA A 163 15.28 -30.07 13.91
N TRP A 164 14.41 -30.91 14.46
CA TRP A 164 13.28 -31.53 13.80
C TRP A 164 12.01 -31.19 14.58
N THR A 165 10.89 -30.98 13.88
CA THR A 165 9.62 -30.61 14.50
C THR A 165 8.44 -31.30 13.85
N GLN A 166 7.43 -31.66 14.65
CA GLN A 166 6.16 -32.22 14.18
C GLN A 166 5.00 -31.57 14.92
N ILE A 167 4.01 -31.07 14.19
CA ILE A 167 2.71 -30.68 14.76
C ILE A 167 1.89 -31.95 15.05
N THR A 168 1.24 -32.01 16.20
CA THR A 168 0.42 -33.14 16.64
C THR A 168 -1.04 -32.71 16.82
N ASP A 169 -1.95 -33.66 17.00
CA ASP A 169 -3.38 -33.40 17.25
C ASP A 169 -3.63 -32.60 18.56
N THR A 170 -2.63 -32.51 19.45
CA THR A 170 -2.73 -31.91 20.78
C THR A 170 -1.63 -30.88 21.07
N GLY A 171 -0.86 -30.42 20.07
CA GLY A 171 0.26 -29.51 20.27
C GLY A 171 1.40 -29.76 19.27
N TYR A 172 2.63 -29.94 19.76
CA TYR A 172 3.81 -30.12 18.90
C TYR A 172 4.98 -30.84 19.58
N ILE A 173 5.87 -31.41 18.77
CA ILE A 173 7.12 -32.04 19.19
C ILE A 173 8.29 -31.26 18.60
N VAL A 174 9.34 -31.06 19.39
CA VAL A 174 10.64 -30.52 18.97
C VAL A 174 11.75 -31.46 19.42
N GLU A 175 12.63 -31.84 18.50
CA GLU A 175 13.92 -32.46 18.81
C GLU A 175 15.04 -31.51 18.35
N MET A 176 15.81 -30.93 19.29
CA MET A 176 16.81 -29.89 19.01
C MET A 176 18.23 -30.32 19.41
N ARG A 177 19.20 -30.06 18.54
CA ARG A 177 20.65 -30.15 18.79
C ARG A 177 21.24 -28.76 19.04
N ILE A 178 21.78 -28.56 20.24
CA ILE A 178 22.36 -27.32 20.75
C ILE A 178 23.89 -27.46 20.81
N PRO A 179 24.68 -26.69 20.05
CA PRO A 179 26.15 -26.73 20.11
C PRO A 179 26.70 -26.29 21.47
N LYS A 180 27.76 -26.96 21.95
CA LYS A 180 28.37 -26.61 23.25
C LYS A 180 28.90 -25.17 23.31
N GLY A 181 29.40 -24.62 22.21
CA GLY A 181 30.06 -23.31 22.20
C GLY A 181 31.22 -23.25 23.21
N THR A 182 31.04 -22.48 24.29
CA THR A 182 31.99 -22.34 25.42
C THR A 182 31.69 -23.25 26.61
N LEU A 183 30.62 -24.06 26.57
CA LEU A 183 30.20 -24.96 27.63
C LEU A 183 31.18 -26.14 27.79
N ASN A 184 31.35 -26.57 29.04
CA ASN A 184 32.13 -27.76 29.38
C ASN A 184 31.19 -28.96 29.58
N LEU A 185 30.85 -29.66 28.49
CA LEU A 185 30.01 -30.86 28.55
C LEU A 185 30.83 -32.07 29.03
N GLN A 186 30.67 -32.40 30.31
CA GLN A 186 31.26 -33.54 30.99
C GLN A 186 30.34 -34.00 32.14
N GLU A 187 30.56 -35.21 32.67
CA GLU A 187 29.78 -35.73 33.80
C GLU A 187 29.82 -34.77 35.00
N GLY A 188 28.65 -34.38 35.51
CA GLY A 188 28.51 -33.31 36.49
C GLY A 188 27.21 -32.50 36.34
N LYS A 189 27.12 -31.41 37.10
CA LYS A 189 25.97 -30.50 37.07
C LYS A 189 26.09 -29.48 35.94
N LEU A 190 24.95 -29.15 35.33
CA LEU A 190 24.81 -28.11 34.32
C LEU A 190 23.60 -27.22 34.66
N THR A 191 23.78 -25.91 34.54
CA THR A 191 22.69 -24.93 34.49
C THR A 191 21.94 -25.07 33.18
N PHE A 192 20.70 -25.52 33.22
CA PHE A 192 19.86 -25.76 32.04
C PHE A 192 18.38 -25.45 32.34
N GLU A 193 17.64 -24.92 31.38
CA GLU A 193 16.20 -24.69 31.51
C GLU A 193 15.52 -24.75 30.16
N VAL A 194 14.26 -25.18 30.15
CA VAL A 194 13.39 -25.18 28.98
C VAL A 194 12.08 -24.46 29.31
N TYR A 195 11.75 -23.46 28.49
CA TYR A 195 10.47 -22.76 28.54
C TYR A 195 9.62 -23.09 27.31
N ILE A 196 8.34 -23.34 27.52
CA ILE A 196 7.32 -23.18 26.48
C ILE A 196 6.88 -21.71 26.53
N ASN A 197 7.07 -20.99 25.44
CA ASN A 197 6.34 -19.74 25.19
C ASN A 197 4.97 -20.14 24.61
N ASN A 198 3.88 -19.79 25.29
CA ASN A 198 2.52 -20.08 24.84
C ASN A 198 1.83 -18.81 24.34
N SER A 199 1.18 -18.90 23.19
CA SER A 199 0.47 -17.82 22.50
C SER A 199 -1.03 -18.08 22.43
N THR A 200 -1.85 -17.06 22.16
CA THR A 200 -3.26 -17.29 21.85
C THR A 200 -3.46 -17.67 20.38
N GLU A 201 -4.64 -18.21 20.03
CA GLU A 201 -5.20 -18.38 18.68
C GLU A 201 -4.99 -17.19 17.71
N LYS A 202 -4.67 -15.99 18.22
CA LYS A 202 -4.43 -14.77 17.44
C LYS A 202 -2.96 -14.54 17.09
N GLY A 203 -2.05 -15.11 17.87
CA GLY A 203 -0.61 -14.92 17.72
C GLY A 203 -0.10 -13.56 18.14
N GLY A 204 1.22 -13.45 18.31
CA GLY A 204 1.88 -12.18 18.62
C GLY A 204 1.77 -11.78 20.10
N ASP A 205 1.20 -12.64 20.95
CA ASP A 205 1.06 -12.41 22.39
C ASP A 205 1.64 -13.56 23.21
N ARG A 206 2.86 -13.38 23.74
CA ARG A 206 3.41 -14.28 24.76
C ARG A 206 2.74 -14.03 26.11
N TYR A 207 1.52 -14.52 26.29
CA TYR A 207 0.76 -14.31 27.51
C TYR A 207 1.15 -15.28 28.63
N GLU A 208 1.65 -16.46 28.27
CA GLU A 208 2.13 -17.47 29.19
C GLU A 208 3.56 -17.92 28.84
N VAL A 209 4.35 -18.14 29.89
CA VAL A 209 5.58 -18.92 29.83
C VAL A 209 5.47 -20.07 30.81
N VAL A 210 5.81 -21.28 30.39
CA VAL A 210 5.76 -22.50 31.21
C VAL A 210 7.17 -23.05 31.36
N SER A 211 7.69 -23.11 32.59
CA SER A 211 9.04 -23.59 32.88
C SER A 211 9.08 -25.03 33.41
N SER A 212 10.28 -25.63 33.36
CA SER A 212 10.52 -26.96 33.93
C SER A 212 11.12 -26.89 35.33
N PHE A 213 12.21 -26.13 35.57
CA PHE A 213 12.94 -26.19 36.84
C PHE A 213 12.71 -24.98 37.73
N GLY A 214 13.05 -23.79 37.25
CA GLY A 214 12.88 -22.53 37.97
C GLY A 214 11.42 -22.13 38.13
N VAL A 215 11.13 -21.29 39.14
CA VAL A 215 9.85 -20.58 39.21
C VAL A 215 9.86 -19.45 38.18
N PRO A 216 8.85 -19.30 37.31
CA PRO A 216 8.77 -18.16 36.41
C PRO A 216 8.60 -16.86 37.21
N ASP A 217 9.45 -15.87 36.96
CA ASP A 217 9.30 -14.52 37.50
C ASP A 217 9.12 -13.48 36.38
N ALA A 218 8.73 -12.26 36.75
CA ALA A 218 8.50 -11.18 35.79
C ALA A 218 9.78 -10.62 35.15
N GLY A 219 10.96 -11.13 35.50
CA GLY A 219 12.26 -10.66 35.01
C GLY A 219 12.84 -11.50 33.88
N TYR A 220 12.64 -12.83 33.91
CA TYR A 220 13.13 -13.79 32.89
C TYR A 220 14.66 -13.73 32.63
N SER A 221 15.44 -13.17 33.57
CA SER A 221 16.78 -12.65 33.28
C SER A 221 17.88 -13.06 34.27
N SER A 222 17.79 -14.22 34.92
CA SER A 222 18.95 -14.79 35.63
C SER A 222 18.88 -16.31 35.74
N ASP A 223 20.06 -16.93 35.68
CA ASP A 223 20.31 -18.35 35.93
C ASP A 223 20.10 -18.78 37.39
N ALA A 224 19.95 -17.84 38.32
CA ALA A 224 19.82 -18.10 39.76
C ALA A 224 18.63 -19.00 40.14
N SER A 225 17.56 -19.06 39.32
CA SER A 225 16.39 -19.93 39.59
C SER A 225 16.53 -21.36 39.04
N PHE A 226 17.51 -21.63 38.18
CA PHE A 226 17.76 -22.93 37.54
C PHE A 226 19.25 -23.33 37.49
N THR A 227 20.07 -22.77 38.40
CA THR A 227 21.49 -23.13 38.54
C THR A 227 21.65 -24.60 38.92
N ASP A 228 22.58 -25.31 38.28
CA ASP A 228 22.84 -26.74 38.51
C ASP A 228 21.59 -27.66 38.42
N SER A 229 20.58 -27.28 37.64
CA SER A 229 19.29 -27.97 37.51
C SER A 229 19.37 -29.37 36.89
N LEU A 230 20.35 -29.60 36.00
CA LEU A 230 20.49 -30.82 35.21
C LEU A 230 21.78 -31.56 35.57
N GLN A 231 21.68 -32.86 35.79
CA GLN A 231 22.82 -33.75 36.05
C GLN A 231 23.19 -34.52 34.77
N LEU A 232 24.33 -34.18 34.17
CA LEU A 232 24.92 -34.92 33.06
C LEU A 232 25.56 -36.22 33.61
N ASN A 233 25.15 -37.36 33.07
CA ASN A 233 25.66 -38.69 33.43
C ASN A 233 26.22 -39.41 32.21
N SER A 234 27.26 -40.24 32.43
CA SER A 234 27.68 -41.25 31.46
C SER A 234 26.58 -42.29 31.19
N ALA A 235 26.61 -42.93 30.03
CA ALA A 235 25.65 -43.98 29.67
C ALA A 235 25.92 -45.30 30.41
N ASN A 236 24.86 -45.92 30.96
CA ASN A 236 24.94 -47.23 31.61
C ASN A 236 25.20 -48.37 30.62
N GLU A 237 24.71 -48.25 29.39
CA GLU A 237 24.97 -49.14 28.27
C GLU A 237 25.56 -48.34 27.11
N THR A 238 26.59 -48.88 26.45
CA THR A 238 27.23 -48.22 25.30
C THR A 238 26.36 -48.40 24.06
N ASP A 239 25.92 -47.31 23.44
CA ASP A 239 25.30 -47.39 22.10
C ASP A 239 26.31 -47.98 21.11
N THR A 240 25.92 -49.05 20.44
CA THR A 240 26.78 -49.78 19.49
C THR A 240 26.59 -49.31 18.04
N ARG A 241 25.75 -48.29 17.84
CA ARG A 241 25.59 -47.60 16.55
C ARG A 241 26.68 -46.54 16.37
N PHE A 242 27.03 -46.31 15.11
CA PHE A 242 27.93 -45.25 14.66
C PHE A 242 27.15 -44.15 13.93
N SER A 243 27.64 -42.92 14.02
CA SER A 243 27.12 -41.74 13.35
C SER A 243 27.75 -41.56 11.97
N ILE A 244 26.95 -41.15 10.99
CA ILE A 244 27.46 -40.48 9.80
C ILE A 244 26.87 -39.07 9.78
N THR A 245 27.74 -38.06 9.94
CA THR A 245 27.36 -36.65 9.80
C THR A 245 27.46 -36.23 8.32
N ALA A 246 26.33 -36.09 7.67
CA ALA A 246 26.17 -35.83 6.24
C ALA A 246 25.72 -34.38 6.01
N THR A 247 26.49 -33.61 5.24
CA THR A 247 26.22 -32.18 4.99
C THR A 247 26.44 -31.80 3.52
N ALA A 248 25.76 -30.73 3.08
CA ALA A 248 25.90 -30.19 1.72
C ALA A 248 26.13 -28.67 1.74
N GLY A 249 27.08 -28.21 0.92
CA GLY A 249 27.24 -26.80 0.58
C GLY A 249 26.17 -26.32 -0.42
N PRO A 250 26.05 -25.01 -0.63
CA PRO A 250 25.04 -24.44 -1.52
C PRO A 250 25.23 -24.89 -2.97
N GLY A 251 24.12 -25.19 -3.66
CA GLY A 251 24.11 -25.57 -5.09
C GLY A 251 23.73 -27.02 -5.37
N GLY A 252 23.29 -27.78 -4.38
CA GLY A 252 22.75 -29.13 -4.54
C GLY A 252 22.37 -29.74 -3.20
N THR A 253 22.00 -31.02 -3.21
CA THR A 253 21.61 -31.78 -2.01
C THR A 253 22.42 -33.07 -1.88
N ILE A 254 22.46 -33.59 -0.65
CA ILE A 254 22.93 -34.94 -0.31
C ILE A 254 21.69 -35.79 0.03
N THR A 255 21.73 -37.10 -0.21
CA THR A 255 20.59 -37.99 0.10
C THR A 255 21.10 -39.36 0.54
N PRO A 256 20.66 -39.90 1.71
CA PRO A 256 19.70 -39.31 2.64
C PRO A 256 20.23 -38.04 3.30
N ASP A 257 19.29 -37.16 3.62
CA ASP A 257 19.48 -35.92 4.37
C ASP A 257 18.78 -36.10 5.73
N PRO A 258 19.44 -36.74 6.72
CA PRO A 258 18.82 -36.99 8.02
C PRO A 258 18.58 -35.65 8.76
N PRO A 259 17.47 -35.48 9.50
CA PRO A 259 17.24 -34.26 10.24
C PRO A 259 18.38 -33.97 11.23
N GLY A 260 18.99 -32.79 11.06
CA GLY A 260 20.19 -32.41 11.80
C GLY A 260 21.45 -33.19 11.42
N ASP A 261 21.62 -33.53 10.15
CA ASP A 261 22.86 -34.03 9.53
C ASP A 261 23.32 -35.42 10.02
N VAL A 262 22.78 -35.98 11.10
CA VAL A 262 23.32 -37.20 11.74
C VAL A 262 22.41 -38.40 11.49
N LEU A 263 22.97 -39.40 10.82
CA LEU A 263 22.37 -40.72 10.64
C LEU A 263 23.01 -41.73 11.59
N ARG A 264 22.23 -42.53 12.33
CA ARG A 264 22.72 -43.56 13.26
C ARG A 264 22.60 -44.95 12.64
N LEU A 265 23.71 -45.68 12.54
CA LEU A 265 23.80 -46.97 11.86
C LEU A 265 24.35 -48.06 12.78
N ALA A 266 23.73 -49.25 12.76
CA ALA A 266 24.25 -50.41 13.49
C ALA A 266 25.63 -50.82 12.96
N LYS A 267 26.55 -51.25 13.85
CA LYS A 267 27.89 -51.73 13.48
C LYS A 267 27.86 -52.73 12.31
N GLY A 268 28.73 -52.52 11.32
CA GLY A 268 28.84 -53.35 10.12
C GLY A 268 27.80 -53.04 9.03
N SER A 269 26.90 -52.08 9.24
CA SER A 269 25.98 -51.59 8.21
C SER A 269 26.74 -50.97 7.02
N SER A 270 26.06 -50.88 5.88
CA SER A 270 26.55 -50.13 4.72
C SER A 270 25.51 -49.09 4.33
N LYS A 271 25.94 -47.90 3.91
CA LYS A 271 25.04 -46.80 3.54
C LYS A 271 25.54 -46.05 2.32
N GLN A 272 24.66 -45.89 1.34
CA GLN A 272 24.91 -45.10 0.14
C GLN A 272 24.38 -43.66 0.34
N PHE A 273 25.19 -42.71 -0.12
CA PHE A 273 24.82 -41.31 -0.29
C PHE A 273 24.83 -40.96 -1.78
N THR A 274 23.81 -40.24 -2.22
CA THR A 274 23.67 -39.68 -3.58
C THR A 274 23.81 -38.16 -3.50
N PHE A 275 24.49 -37.56 -4.46
CA PHE A 275 24.67 -36.11 -4.54
C PHE A 275 23.94 -35.58 -5.76
N THR A 276 22.99 -34.66 -5.54
CA THR A 276 22.13 -34.11 -6.60
C THR A 276 22.42 -32.62 -6.75
N PRO A 277 23.21 -32.20 -7.76
CA PRO A 277 23.39 -30.79 -8.06
C PRO A 277 22.06 -30.14 -8.46
N ASN A 278 21.87 -28.87 -8.07
CA ASN A 278 20.78 -28.05 -8.59
C ASN A 278 20.99 -27.78 -10.10
N HIS A 279 19.95 -27.33 -10.80
CA HIS A 279 20.05 -26.94 -12.20
C HIS A 279 21.18 -25.91 -12.43
N GLY A 280 22.00 -26.13 -13.45
CA GLY A 280 23.18 -25.30 -13.75
C GLY A 280 24.37 -25.47 -12.80
N LYS A 281 24.35 -26.47 -11.90
CA LYS A 281 25.45 -26.81 -11.01
C LYS A 281 26.00 -28.21 -11.30
N ILE A 282 27.24 -28.44 -10.89
CA ILE A 282 27.87 -29.76 -10.83
C ILE A 282 28.48 -29.97 -9.44
N VAL A 283 28.66 -31.23 -9.05
CA VAL A 283 29.49 -31.57 -7.87
C VAL A 283 30.88 -30.99 -8.09
N ASP A 284 31.38 -30.26 -7.10
CA ASP A 284 32.74 -29.74 -7.09
C ASP A 284 33.69 -30.74 -6.43
N THR A 285 33.47 -30.98 -5.13
CA THR A 285 34.25 -31.92 -4.32
C THR A 285 33.32 -32.67 -3.37
N VAL A 286 33.62 -33.94 -3.09
CA VAL A 286 33.06 -34.66 -1.93
C VAL A 286 34.22 -35.04 -1.03
N THR A 287 34.11 -34.74 0.26
CA THR A 287 35.07 -35.15 1.29
C THR A 287 34.43 -36.12 2.27
N VAL A 288 35.20 -37.11 2.70
CA VAL A 288 34.88 -38.05 3.77
C VAL A 288 35.97 -37.94 4.82
N ASP A 289 35.60 -37.67 6.07
CA ASP A 289 36.55 -37.45 7.18
C ASP A 289 37.60 -36.36 6.88
N GLY A 290 37.19 -35.35 6.11
CA GLY A 290 38.02 -34.23 5.64
C GLY A 290 38.80 -34.49 4.34
N GLU A 291 38.92 -35.75 3.91
CA GLU A 291 39.72 -36.15 2.74
C GLU A 291 38.85 -36.31 1.47
N ALA A 292 39.35 -35.84 0.33
CA ALA A 292 38.59 -35.86 -0.93
C ALA A 292 38.44 -37.27 -1.52
N VAL A 293 37.21 -37.65 -1.90
CA VAL A 293 36.88 -38.99 -2.44
C VAL A 293 36.45 -38.95 -3.90
N THR A 294 36.65 -40.06 -4.61
CA THR A 294 36.17 -40.24 -5.99
C THR A 294 34.77 -40.85 -5.99
N LEU A 295 33.84 -40.25 -6.74
CA LEU A 295 32.47 -40.73 -6.85
C LEU A 295 32.30 -41.80 -7.93
N THR A 296 31.39 -42.74 -7.70
CA THR A 296 30.91 -43.68 -8.71
C THR A 296 29.47 -43.33 -9.06
N ALA A 297 29.21 -42.96 -10.32
CA ALA A 297 27.88 -42.59 -10.83
C ALA A 297 27.11 -41.56 -9.96
N GLY A 298 27.79 -40.54 -9.42
CA GLY A 298 27.18 -39.51 -8.56
C GLY A 298 26.87 -39.98 -7.14
N THR A 299 27.42 -41.12 -6.72
CA THR A 299 27.22 -41.70 -5.39
C THR A 299 28.53 -42.00 -4.67
N TYR A 300 28.46 -42.04 -3.34
CA TYR A 300 29.47 -42.61 -2.45
C TYR A 300 28.81 -43.66 -1.55
N THR A 301 29.52 -44.71 -1.16
CA THR A 301 28.96 -45.75 -0.29
C THR A 301 29.94 -46.10 0.83
N PHE A 302 29.54 -45.84 2.06
CA PHE A 302 30.20 -46.40 3.24
C PHE A 302 29.88 -47.89 3.30
N LEU A 303 30.92 -48.72 3.36
CA LEU A 303 30.82 -50.17 3.48
C LEU A 303 31.34 -50.60 4.85
N ASN A 304 30.59 -51.45 5.55
CA ASN A 304 30.95 -52.01 6.86
C ASN A 304 31.40 -50.93 7.87
N VAL A 305 30.47 -50.06 8.25
CA VAL A 305 30.72 -48.95 9.18
C VAL A 305 31.13 -49.48 10.56
N GLU A 306 32.35 -49.14 10.99
CA GLU A 306 32.94 -49.55 12.27
C GLU A 306 33.48 -48.37 13.11
N ALA A 307 33.25 -47.14 12.67
CA ALA A 307 33.57 -45.90 13.36
C ALA A 307 32.56 -44.81 12.98
N ASP A 308 32.53 -43.72 13.72
CA ASP A 308 31.81 -42.51 13.31
C ASP A 308 32.52 -41.86 12.12
N HIS A 309 31.74 -41.31 11.19
CA HIS A 309 32.24 -40.69 9.96
C HIS A 309 31.57 -39.34 9.68
N THR A 310 32.22 -38.54 8.84
CA THR A 310 31.65 -37.32 8.26
C THR A 310 31.67 -37.41 6.74
N ILE A 311 30.67 -36.82 6.08
CA ILE A 311 30.65 -36.64 4.63
C ILE A 311 30.12 -35.25 4.26
N HIS A 312 30.84 -34.55 3.40
CA HIS A 312 30.48 -33.21 2.93
C HIS A 312 30.57 -33.12 1.41
N VAL A 313 29.61 -32.45 0.77
CA VAL A 313 29.63 -32.17 -0.67
C VAL A 313 29.63 -30.67 -0.94
N THR A 314 30.50 -30.20 -1.83
CA THR A 314 30.45 -28.85 -2.42
C THR A 314 29.97 -28.91 -3.86
N PHE A 315 29.38 -27.81 -4.34
CA PHE A 315 28.93 -27.65 -5.72
C PHE A 315 29.51 -26.39 -6.35
N LYS A 316 29.68 -26.40 -7.67
CA LYS A 316 30.11 -25.24 -8.47
C LYS A 316 29.19 -25.05 -9.67
N ASN A 317 29.30 -23.90 -10.32
CA ASN A 317 28.62 -23.67 -11.60
C ASN A 317 29.11 -24.71 -12.63
N ASP A 318 28.16 -25.28 -13.37
CA ASP A 318 28.45 -26.00 -14.60
C ASP A 318 29.03 -24.99 -15.62
N PRO A 319 30.24 -25.19 -16.17
CA PRO A 319 30.82 -24.29 -17.16
C PRO A 319 29.99 -24.22 -18.46
N ASP A 320 29.13 -25.21 -18.74
CA ASP A 320 28.24 -25.23 -19.90
C ASP A 320 26.85 -24.63 -19.61
N ALA A 321 26.56 -24.19 -18.37
CA ALA A 321 25.30 -23.54 -18.04
C ALA A 321 25.18 -22.13 -18.63
N LYS A 322 23.96 -21.77 -19.05
CA LYS A 322 23.68 -20.40 -19.53
C LYS A 322 23.63 -19.44 -18.34
N GLN A 323 24.49 -18.43 -18.35
CA GLN A 323 24.41 -17.33 -17.40
C GLN A 323 23.28 -16.36 -17.79
N LEU A 324 22.46 -15.94 -16.83
CA LEU A 324 21.41 -14.94 -17.00
C LEU A 324 21.49 -13.86 -15.90
N PRO A 325 21.47 -12.56 -16.27
CA PRO A 325 21.43 -11.50 -15.28
C PRO A 325 20.02 -11.34 -14.69
N PHE A 326 19.95 -10.88 -13.44
CA PHE A 326 18.71 -10.43 -12.82
C PHE A 326 18.89 -9.14 -12.01
N ILE A 327 17.80 -8.39 -11.89
CA ILE A 327 17.71 -7.17 -11.10
C ILE A 327 17.05 -7.51 -9.76
N VAL A 328 17.59 -6.99 -8.66
CA VAL A 328 16.89 -6.93 -7.36
C VAL A 328 16.05 -5.66 -7.36
N TRP A 329 14.72 -5.80 -7.25
CA TRP A 329 13.78 -4.69 -7.34
C TRP A 329 13.24 -4.30 -5.97
N ASN A 330 13.49 -3.05 -5.59
CA ASN A 330 12.94 -2.44 -4.39
C ASN A 330 11.87 -1.41 -4.74
N ASP A 331 10.92 -1.18 -3.83
CA ASP A 331 10.01 -0.03 -3.83
C ASP A 331 9.75 0.43 -2.39
N ASN A 332 9.18 1.62 -2.20
CA ASN A 332 8.91 2.23 -0.91
C ASN A 332 7.43 2.15 -0.48
N PHE A 333 7.25 1.84 0.80
CA PHE A 333 6.01 1.53 1.50
C PHE A 333 5.97 2.27 2.86
N ALA A 334 4.95 2.05 3.67
CA ALA A 334 4.72 2.72 4.96
C ALA A 334 5.93 2.82 5.89
N ARG A 335 6.72 1.75 5.97
CA ARG A 335 7.83 1.64 6.93
C ARG A 335 9.20 1.83 6.29
N GLY A 336 9.26 2.08 4.98
CA GLY A 336 10.53 2.23 4.26
C GLY A 336 10.56 1.51 2.91
N GLU A 337 11.76 1.21 2.45
CA GLU A 337 12.10 0.45 1.25
C GLU A 337 11.93 -1.05 1.51
N TYR A 338 11.37 -1.79 0.56
CA TYR A 338 11.18 -3.24 0.61
C TYR A 338 11.70 -3.85 -0.67
N THR A 339 12.41 -4.99 -0.60
CA THR A 339 12.74 -5.77 -1.80
C THR A 339 11.54 -6.63 -2.18
N THR A 340 10.82 -6.23 -3.22
CA THR A 340 9.53 -6.80 -3.61
C THR A 340 9.62 -7.79 -4.77
N ALA A 341 10.70 -7.80 -5.55
CA ALA A 341 10.89 -8.82 -6.60
C ALA A 341 12.37 -9.04 -6.95
N VAL A 342 12.65 -10.12 -7.68
CA VAL A 342 13.77 -10.20 -8.62
C VAL A 342 13.26 -10.31 -10.06
N ILE A 343 13.96 -9.70 -11.01
CA ILE A 343 13.55 -9.65 -12.42
C ILE A 343 14.67 -10.23 -13.28
N ILE A 344 14.43 -11.42 -13.84
CA ILE A 344 15.37 -12.17 -14.69
C ILE A 344 15.24 -11.65 -16.13
N ASP A 345 16.37 -11.33 -16.77
CA ASP A 345 16.41 -11.00 -18.21
C ASP A 345 16.82 -12.24 -19.03
N LEU A 346 15.98 -12.70 -19.95
CA LEU A 346 16.29 -13.85 -20.81
C LEU A 346 17.28 -13.53 -21.96
N GLY A 347 17.49 -12.24 -22.25
CA GLY A 347 18.23 -11.71 -23.39
C GLY A 347 17.37 -11.50 -24.64
N ASP A 348 17.89 -10.71 -25.59
CA ASP A 348 17.19 -10.40 -26.85
C ASP A 348 16.72 -11.65 -27.61
N GLY A 349 15.53 -11.58 -28.19
CA GLY A 349 14.96 -12.65 -29.01
C GLY A 349 14.46 -13.88 -28.24
N LYS A 350 14.42 -13.83 -26.89
CA LYS A 350 13.80 -14.86 -26.05
C LYS A 350 12.62 -14.27 -25.29
N ALA A 351 11.54 -15.06 -25.15
CA ALA A 351 10.41 -14.73 -24.30
C ALA A 351 9.94 -15.99 -23.56
N ALA A 352 9.69 -15.86 -22.26
CA ALA A 352 9.11 -16.92 -21.44
C ALA A 352 7.62 -17.09 -21.77
N LEU A 353 7.11 -18.32 -21.69
CA LEU A 353 5.67 -18.59 -21.79
C LEU A 353 5.03 -18.48 -20.40
N ASP A 354 4.16 -17.48 -20.21
CA ASP A 354 3.61 -17.13 -18.90
C ASP A 354 2.76 -18.24 -18.26
N SER A 355 1.98 -18.96 -19.08
CA SER A 355 1.17 -20.10 -18.63
C SER A 355 1.98 -21.31 -18.12
N ALA A 356 3.31 -21.26 -18.18
CA ALA A 356 4.22 -22.26 -17.61
C ALA A 356 5.01 -21.72 -16.39
N LEU A 357 4.91 -20.42 -16.10
CA LEU A 357 5.51 -19.79 -14.93
C LEU A 357 4.67 -20.08 -13.68
N LYS A 358 5.35 -20.34 -12.57
CA LYS A 358 4.74 -20.73 -11.28
C LYS A 358 5.73 -20.45 -10.14
N PRO A 359 5.29 -20.12 -8.92
CA PRO A 359 6.20 -19.87 -7.77
C PRO A 359 7.26 -20.95 -7.55
N GLY A 360 6.87 -22.24 -7.64
CA GLY A 360 7.79 -23.37 -7.46
C GLY A 360 8.87 -23.53 -8.53
N LEU A 361 8.85 -22.77 -9.64
CA LEU A 361 9.87 -22.80 -10.69
C LEU A 361 11.25 -22.30 -10.19
N PHE A 362 11.24 -21.45 -9.16
CA PHE A 362 12.44 -20.85 -8.59
C PHE A 362 12.47 -20.99 -7.07
N THR A 363 13.68 -21.06 -6.51
CA THR A 363 13.93 -20.76 -5.10
C THR A 363 14.82 -19.54 -5.03
N VAL A 364 14.40 -18.48 -4.35
CA VAL A 364 15.24 -17.27 -4.18
C VAL A 364 15.65 -17.12 -2.72
N SER A 365 16.93 -16.89 -2.48
CA SER A 365 17.47 -16.57 -1.16
C SER A 365 18.21 -15.24 -1.18
N ALA A 366 18.33 -14.62 -0.01
CA ALA A 366 19.11 -13.40 0.20
C ALA A 366 20.08 -13.57 1.35
N ARG A 367 21.22 -12.89 1.25
CA ARG A 367 22.27 -12.79 2.28
C ARG A 367 22.72 -11.33 2.38
N ASN A 368 21.87 -10.51 2.98
CA ASN A 368 22.09 -9.07 3.09
C ASN A 368 23.02 -8.78 4.27
N THR A 369 23.84 -7.74 4.12
CA THR A 369 24.78 -7.31 5.15
C THR A 369 24.60 -5.83 5.47
N THR A 370 25.22 -5.38 6.55
CA THR A 370 25.54 -3.95 6.76
C THR A 370 26.26 -3.38 5.53
N LEU A 371 26.17 -2.06 5.31
CA LEU A 371 26.76 -1.41 4.13
C LEU A 371 28.26 -1.67 3.92
N ASN A 372 29.02 -1.86 5.01
CA ASN A 372 30.45 -2.17 4.98
C ASN A 372 30.75 -3.66 4.76
N GLY A 373 29.77 -4.55 4.91
CA GLY A 373 29.94 -6.01 4.77
C GLY A 373 30.29 -6.77 6.05
N ASP A 374 30.47 -6.07 7.18
CA ASP A 374 30.99 -6.64 8.43
C ASP A 374 30.03 -7.63 9.10
N SER A 375 28.72 -7.43 8.97
CA SER A 375 27.70 -8.23 9.66
C SER A 375 26.55 -8.59 8.73
N VAL A 376 26.06 -9.83 8.84
CA VAL A 376 24.82 -10.28 8.20
C VAL A 376 23.64 -9.62 8.90
N THR A 377 22.73 -9.04 8.12
CA THR A 377 21.50 -8.41 8.61
C THR A 377 20.28 -9.27 8.28
N PHE A 378 20.37 -10.07 7.21
CA PHE A 378 19.41 -11.13 6.89
C PHE A 378 20.09 -12.24 6.09
N GLU A 379 19.79 -13.50 6.40
CA GLU A 379 20.21 -14.65 5.60
C GLU A 379 19.07 -15.68 5.59
N GLY A 380 18.52 -15.99 4.41
CA GLY A 380 17.37 -16.89 4.29
C GLY A 380 16.66 -16.88 2.92
N THR A 381 15.69 -17.78 2.76
CA THR A 381 14.83 -17.90 1.56
C THR A 381 13.73 -16.83 1.57
N ARG A 382 13.40 -16.28 0.39
CA ARG A 382 12.26 -15.38 0.19
C ARG A 382 11.02 -16.18 -0.21
N LYS A 383 9.88 -15.87 0.41
CA LYS A 383 8.57 -16.39 0.01
C LYS A 383 8.13 -15.72 -1.30
N ILE A 384 8.02 -16.50 -2.36
CA ILE A 384 7.57 -16.06 -3.68
C ILE A 384 6.03 -16.04 -3.70
N THR A 385 5.44 -14.92 -4.11
CA THR A 385 3.98 -14.74 -4.21
C THR A 385 3.49 -14.99 -5.64
N ARG A 386 4.16 -14.42 -6.64
CA ARG A 386 3.83 -14.56 -8.07
C ARG A 386 5.09 -14.75 -8.92
N VAL A 387 4.94 -15.42 -10.06
CA VAL A 387 5.97 -15.47 -11.10
C VAL A 387 5.27 -15.27 -12.44
N TYR A 388 5.67 -14.26 -13.20
CA TYR A 388 4.99 -13.89 -14.45
C TYR A 388 5.94 -13.26 -15.47
N ALA A 389 5.52 -13.23 -16.73
CA ALA A 389 6.28 -12.66 -17.84
C ALA A 389 5.96 -11.18 -18.06
N ASN A 390 6.98 -10.41 -18.46
CA ASN A 390 6.85 -8.99 -18.81
C ASN A 390 7.82 -8.62 -19.95
N ASP A 391 7.51 -7.58 -20.72
CA ASP A 391 8.40 -7.03 -21.76
C ASP A 391 9.24 -5.83 -21.28
N GLU A 392 8.96 -5.34 -20.07
CA GLU A 392 9.76 -4.33 -19.40
C GLU A 392 10.45 -4.89 -18.14
N PRO A 393 11.67 -4.43 -17.78
CA PRO A 393 12.39 -4.85 -16.59
C PRO A 393 11.84 -4.18 -15.31
N LYS A 394 10.52 -4.21 -15.12
CA LYS A 394 9.79 -3.63 -13.99
C LYS A 394 8.69 -4.56 -13.49
N VAL A 395 8.24 -4.34 -12.27
CA VAL A 395 7.05 -4.99 -11.71
C VAL A 395 5.78 -4.36 -12.30
N ARG A 396 4.70 -5.14 -12.46
CA ARG A 396 3.38 -4.73 -12.97
C ARG A 396 2.37 -4.58 -11.83
N GLY A 397 2.70 -3.73 -10.86
CA GLY A 397 2.00 -3.66 -9.58
C GLY A 397 2.11 -4.94 -8.73
N TYR A 398 1.50 -4.91 -7.56
CA TYR A 398 1.77 -5.84 -6.46
C TYR A 398 0.52 -6.54 -5.94
N LEU A 399 0.66 -7.81 -5.59
CA LEU A 399 -0.35 -8.56 -4.85
C LEU A 399 -0.24 -8.23 -3.36
N GLY A 400 -1.32 -7.69 -2.79
CA GLY A 400 -1.42 -7.39 -1.35
C GLY A 400 -2.29 -8.38 -0.58
N THR A 401 -2.42 -8.13 0.72
CA THR A 401 -3.25 -8.90 1.67
C THR A 401 -4.68 -8.39 1.79
N VAL A 402 -4.86 -7.06 1.67
CA VAL A 402 -6.15 -6.38 1.83
C VAL A 402 -6.74 -6.00 0.47
N SER A 403 -5.88 -5.57 -0.44
CA SER A 403 -6.23 -5.12 -1.79
C SER A 403 -5.03 -5.32 -2.72
N HIS A 404 -5.20 -5.16 -4.03
CA HIS A 404 -4.06 -5.08 -4.96
C HIS A 404 -3.58 -3.64 -5.10
N SER A 405 -2.41 -3.45 -5.70
CA SER A 405 -1.97 -2.10 -6.07
C SER A 405 -2.88 -1.46 -7.14
N PRO A 406 -3.06 -0.12 -7.16
CA PRO A 406 -3.81 0.58 -8.20
C PRO A 406 -3.25 0.33 -9.61
N ASP A 407 -1.95 0.03 -9.72
CA ASP A 407 -1.25 -0.33 -10.94
C ASP A 407 -1.12 -1.85 -11.18
N TYR A 408 -1.81 -2.68 -10.38
CA TYR A 408 -1.78 -4.14 -10.48
C TYR A 408 -2.27 -4.61 -11.83
N GLN A 409 -1.46 -5.42 -12.49
CA GLN A 409 -1.81 -6.10 -13.73
C GLN A 409 -1.31 -7.54 -13.67
N GLU A 410 -1.96 -8.40 -14.46
CA GLU A 410 -1.46 -9.75 -14.67
C GLU A 410 -0.21 -9.78 -15.55
N GLY A 411 0.42 -10.97 -15.58
CA GLY A 411 1.47 -11.30 -16.52
C GLY A 411 1.05 -11.05 -17.96
N LEU A 412 2.01 -10.65 -18.80
CA LEU A 412 1.82 -10.75 -20.24
C LEU A 412 1.84 -12.22 -20.63
N ALA A 413 1.04 -12.66 -21.62
CA ALA A 413 1.01 -14.07 -22.05
C ALA A 413 2.38 -14.64 -22.44
N ASN A 414 3.32 -13.76 -22.80
CA ASN A 414 4.75 -14.03 -22.87
C ASN A 414 5.53 -12.72 -22.73
N GLY A 415 6.83 -12.81 -22.44
CA GLY A 415 7.70 -11.63 -22.41
C GLY A 415 9.17 -11.95 -22.16
N ARG A 416 10.05 -10.99 -22.47
CA ARG A 416 11.52 -11.11 -22.31
C ARG A 416 11.96 -11.30 -20.85
N TYR A 417 11.28 -10.66 -19.92
CA TYR A 417 11.61 -10.63 -18.51
C TYR A 417 10.71 -11.59 -17.74
N ILE A 418 11.26 -12.27 -16.74
CA ILE A 418 10.49 -13.02 -15.75
C ILE A 418 10.57 -12.26 -14.44
N VAL A 419 9.43 -11.77 -13.94
CA VAL A 419 9.31 -11.16 -12.62
C VAL A 419 8.99 -12.27 -11.62
N VAL A 420 9.81 -12.38 -10.58
CA VAL A 420 9.59 -13.25 -9.42
C VAL A 420 9.28 -12.34 -8.24
N GLU A 421 8.00 -12.19 -7.95
CA GLU A 421 7.46 -11.31 -6.90
C GLU A 421 7.55 -12.00 -5.53
N PHE A 422 7.85 -11.23 -4.48
CA PHE A 422 7.97 -11.72 -3.12
C PHE A 422 6.88 -11.18 -2.21
N GLU A 423 6.65 -11.89 -1.11
CA GLU A 423 5.98 -11.31 0.04
C GLU A 423 6.81 -10.16 0.61
N PHE A 424 6.18 -8.99 0.73
CA PHE A 424 6.74 -7.76 1.28
C PHE A 424 5.91 -7.20 2.44
N TYR A 425 4.65 -7.61 2.59
CA TYR A 425 3.72 -7.07 3.60
C TYR A 425 3.85 -7.73 4.99
N SER A 426 4.71 -8.73 5.14
CA SER A 426 5.06 -9.35 6.43
C SER A 426 6.34 -8.75 7.02
N GLU A 427 6.53 -8.89 8.34
CA GLU A 427 7.74 -8.38 9.02
C GLU A 427 9.03 -9.06 8.53
N SER A 428 8.94 -10.36 8.23
CA SER A 428 10.00 -11.16 7.60
C SER A 428 10.24 -10.80 6.13
N GLY A 429 9.21 -10.37 5.40
CA GLY A 429 9.35 -9.80 4.05
C GLY A 429 9.94 -8.39 4.02
N GLY A 430 9.86 -7.65 5.14
CA GLY A 430 10.18 -6.22 5.19
C GLY A 430 11.56 -5.82 5.71
N ASN A 431 12.08 -6.49 6.74
CA ASN A 431 13.31 -6.09 7.44
C ASN A 431 14.62 -6.42 6.68
N LEU A 432 14.60 -6.35 5.35
CA LEU A 432 15.68 -6.83 4.47
C LEU A 432 16.60 -5.71 3.96
N THR A 433 16.08 -4.50 3.89
CA THR A 433 16.69 -3.31 3.28
C THR A 433 17.37 -2.41 4.31
N LEU A 434 17.03 -2.57 5.60
CA LEU A 434 17.48 -1.76 6.73
C LEU A 434 18.22 -2.64 7.75
N ASP A 435 19.25 -2.11 8.40
CA ASP A 435 20.12 -2.82 9.37
C ASP A 435 19.99 -2.29 10.81
N GLY A 436 18.95 -1.50 11.10
CA GLY A 436 18.66 -0.86 12.39
C GLY A 436 19.65 0.22 12.84
N ASN A 437 20.86 0.23 12.29
CA ASN A 437 21.95 1.15 12.63
C ASN A 437 22.19 2.17 11.53
N SER A 438 22.53 1.75 10.31
CA SER A 438 22.75 2.63 9.16
C SER A 438 21.49 2.89 8.31
N ASN A 439 20.40 2.14 8.57
CA ASN A 439 19.16 2.16 7.79
C ASN A 439 19.37 1.92 6.29
N SER A 440 20.36 1.09 5.99
CA SER A 440 20.56 0.54 4.65
C SER A 440 21.35 -0.75 4.76
N THR A 441 21.09 -1.67 3.83
CA THR A 441 21.85 -2.91 3.68
C THR A 441 22.56 -2.95 2.34
N LYS A 442 23.60 -3.77 2.24
CA LYS A 442 24.09 -4.30 0.98
C LYS A 442 23.28 -5.55 0.67
N GLN A 443 22.53 -5.51 -0.42
CA GLN A 443 21.59 -6.57 -0.79
C GLN A 443 22.24 -7.57 -1.75
N VAL A 444 22.23 -8.84 -1.40
CA VAL A 444 22.82 -9.93 -2.21
C VAL A 444 21.84 -11.08 -2.27
N TYR A 445 21.37 -11.37 -3.47
CA TYR A 445 20.35 -12.37 -3.76
C TYR A 445 20.95 -13.51 -4.61
N ASN A 446 20.35 -14.68 -4.51
CA ASN A 446 20.69 -15.86 -5.30
C ASN A 446 19.39 -16.56 -5.74
N ILE A 447 19.30 -16.90 -7.02
CA ILE A 447 18.18 -17.64 -7.59
C ILE A 447 18.65 -19.06 -7.92
N VAL A 448 17.85 -20.05 -7.57
CA VAL A 448 17.98 -21.45 -7.99
C VAL A 448 16.83 -21.79 -8.91
N GLN A 449 17.14 -22.40 -10.05
CA GLN A 449 16.15 -23.01 -10.95
C GLN A 449 15.74 -24.38 -10.41
N ASN A 450 14.43 -24.62 -10.24
CA ASN A 450 13.89 -25.89 -9.74
C ASN A 450 13.26 -26.76 -10.86
N ASP A 451 12.85 -26.15 -11.98
CA ASP A 451 12.18 -26.80 -13.12
C ASP A 451 12.50 -26.01 -14.42
N GLU A 452 12.14 -26.52 -15.60
CA GLU A 452 12.53 -25.90 -16.88
C GLU A 452 11.78 -24.61 -17.22
N ILE A 453 12.50 -23.60 -17.73
CA ILE A 453 11.89 -22.34 -18.18
C ILE A 453 11.41 -22.54 -19.62
N ALA A 454 10.10 -22.69 -19.81
CA ALA A 454 9.48 -22.76 -21.12
C ALA A 454 9.59 -21.42 -21.87
N LEU A 455 10.01 -21.49 -23.13
CA LEU A 455 10.07 -20.34 -24.04
C LEU A 455 8.97 -20.45 -25.09
N THR A 456 8.49 -19.32 -25.59
CA THR A 456 7.53 -19.31 -26.73
C THR A 456 8.16 -19.84 -28.02
N ASN A 457 9.48 -19.64 -28.19
CA ASN A 457 10.24 -20.09 -29.33
C ASN A 457 11.58 -20.72 -28.89
N GLY A 458 11.89 -21.90 -29.44
CA GLY A 458 13.11 -22.65 -29.13
C GLY A 458 12.95 -23.65 -27.97
N SER A 459 14.04 -24.32 -27.62
CA SER A 459 14.05 -25.29 -26.51
C SER A 459 13.94 -24.59 -25.15
N PRO A 460 13.23 -25.17 -24.16
CA PRO A 460 13.23 -24.67 -22.78
C PRO A 460 14.64 -24.56 -22.19
N LEU A 461 14.84 -23.62 -21.28
CA LEU A 461 16.12 -23.47 -20.59
C LEU A 461 16.17 -24.40 -19.37
N ARG A 462 17.11 -25.33 -19.35
CA ARG A 462 17.27 -26.36 -18.30
C ARG A 462 18.50 -26.21 -17.41
N ASN A 463 19.56 -25.56 -17.91
CA ASN A 463 20.81 -25.36 -17.19
C ASN A 463 21.10 -23.85 -17.15
N VAL A 464 20.53 -23.14 -16.17
CA VAL A 464 20.73 -21.70 -15.99
C VAL A 464 21.43 -21.41 -14.66
N VAL A 465 22.39 -20.50 -14.69
CA VAL A 465 22.95 -19.85 -13.50
C VAL A 465 22.56 -18.38 -13.54
N PHE A 466 22.05 -17.87 -12.42
CA PHE A 466 21.62 -16.47 -12.31
C PHE A 466 22.70 -15.61 -11.65
N GLU A 467 22.91 -14.42 -12.18
CA GLU A 467 23.84 -13.42 -11.66
C GLU A 467 23.11 -12.12 -11.33
N GLN A 468 23.34 -11.57 -10.13
CA GLN A 468 22.76 -10.27 -9.77
C GLN A 468 23.49 -9.14 -10.51
N ASP A 469 22.80 -8.46 -11.43
CA ASP A 469 23.29 -7.27 -12.13
C ASP A 469 23.38 -6.08 -11.16
N LYS A 470 22.26 -5.76 -10.51
CA LYS A 470 22.11 -4.55 -9.69
C LYS A 470 20.90 -4.62 -8.76
N VAL A 471 20.85 -3.66 -7.85
CA VAL A 471 19.68 -3.30 -7.05
C VAL A 471 19.09 -2.02 -7.64
N VAL A 472 17.77 -1.95 -7.80
CA VAL A 472 17.04 -0.79 -8.35
C VAL A 472 15.98 -0.34 -7.36
N ASN A 473 15.79 0.97 -7.24
CA ASN A 473 14.62 1.56 -6.60
C ASN A 473 14.10 2.71 -7.49
N PRO A 474 12.92 2.57 -8.13
CA PRO A 474 12.44 3.49 -9.17
C PRO A 474 12.20 4.92 -8.64
N ILE A 475 11.95 5.08 -7.33
CA ILE A 475 11.80 6.37 -6.67
C ILE A 475 13.16 6.96 -6.33
N LEU A 476 13.97 6.23 -5.56
CA LEU A 476 15.23 6.73 -5.01
C LEU A 476 16.27 6.97 -6.11
N ASP A 477 16.27 6.19 -7.20
CA ASP A 477 17.23 6.35 -8.30
C ASP A 477 17.05 7.65 -9.10
N LYS A 478 15.87 8.30 -8.99
CA LYS A 478 15.65 9.66 -9.52
C LYS A 478 16.42 10.73 -8.76
N PHE A 479 16.83 10.46 -7.51
CA PHE A 479 17.52 11.43 -6.67
C PHE A 479 19.03 11.33 -6.85
N THR A 480 19.64 12.48 -7.08
CA THR A 480 21.10 12.67 -7.03
C THR A 480 21.56 12.86 -5.59
N THR A 481 22.83 12.61 -5.29
CA THR A 481 23.44 12.85 -3.97
C THR A 481 24.65 13.79 -4.10
N PRO A 482 24.43 15.12 -4.28
CA PRO A 482 25.52 16.07 -4.47
C PRO A 482 26.45 16.15 -3.26
N THR A 483 27.75 15.98 -3.48
CA THR A 483 28.79 16.09 -2.45
C THR A 483 29.25 17.54 -2.30
N GLY A 484 29.21 18.09 -1.08
CA GLY A 484 29.65 19.45 -0.79
C GLY A 484 28.75 20.16 0.23
N ASP A 485 29.14 21.37 0.63
CA ASP A 485 28.37 22.29 1.50
C ASP A 485 28.11 21.83 2.95
N SER A 486 28.75 20.74 3.39
CA SER A 486 28.57 20.18 4.74
C SER A 486 27.12 19.81 5.09
N VAL A 487 26.33 19.45 4.08
CA VAL A 487 24.95 18.93 4.21
C VAL A 487 24.81 17.68 3.36
N ASN A 488 24.72 16.52 4.01
CA ASN A 488 24.36 15.27 3.33
C ASN A 488 22.91 15.38 2.87
N ARG A 489 22.67 15.11 1.59
CA ARG A 489 21.37 15.35 0.96
C ARG A 489 21.13 14.42 -0.23
N ALA A 490 19.87 14.13 -0.45
CA ALA A 490 19.37 13.64 -1.73
C ALA A 490 18.55 14.75 -2.40
N LEU A 491 18.81 15.00 -3.68
CA LEU A 491 18.22 16.10 -4.45
C LEU A 491 17.58 15.58 -5.73
N TYR A 492 16.30 15.89 -5.91
CA TYR A 492 15.58 15.72 -7.16
C TYR A 492 15.32 17.09 -7.81
N LEU A 493 15.73 17.21 -9.07
CA LEU A 493 15.39 18.33 -9.94
C LEU A 493 14.52 17.80 -11.07
N HIS A 494 13.24 18.16 -11.04
CA HIS A 494 12.26 17.85 -12.08
C HIS A 494 12.71 18.37 -13.45
N LYS A 495 12.49 17.57 -14.49
CA LYS A 495 12.97 17.80 -15.85
C LYS A 495 11.84 17.69 -16.86
N ASP A 496 11.94 18.47 -17.94
CA ASP A 496 11.07 18.36 -19.10
C ASP A 496 11.34 17.05 -19.90
N GLY A 497 10.52 16.77 -20.91
CA GLY A 497 10.72 15.63 -21.81
C GLY A 497 12.01 15.65 -22.64
N ASN A 498 12.78 16.75 -22.60
CA ASN A 498 14.10 16.87 -23.23
C ASN A 498 15.25 16.68 -22.21
N GLY A 499 14.94 16.47 -20.92
CA GLY A 499 15.91 16.30 -19.85
C GLY A 499 16.43 17.61 -19.22
N ASN A 500 15.88 18.77 -19.58
CA ASN A 500 16.25 20.07 -19.02
C ASN A 500 15.55 20.32 -17.69
N VAL A 501 16.23 20.91 -16.70
CA VAL A 501 15.61 21.27 -15.41
C VAL A 501 14.55 22.35 -15.64
N VAL A 502 13.31 22.05 -15.26
CA VAL A 502 12.19 23.00 -15.35
C VAL A 502 12.42 24.14 -14.35
N GLN A 503 12.36 25.37 -14.84
CA GLN A 503 12.70 26.57 -14.07
C GLN A 503 11.52 27.06 -13.23
N ARG A 504 11.83 27.77 -12.13
CA ARG A 504 10.87 28.39 -11.21
C ARG A 504 9.81 27.42 -10.65
N LEU A 505 10.16 26.16 -10.40
CA LEU A 505 9.27 25.22 -9.70
C LEU A 505 9.30 25.43 -8.17
N PRO A 506 8.28 24.95 -7.43
CA PRO A 506 8.34 24.88 -5.98
C PRO A 506 9.50 24.00 -5.49
N LEU A 507 9.99 24.28 -4.28
CA LEU A 507 10.94 23.42 -3.58
C LEU A 507 10.30 22.85 -2.31
N TYR A 508 10.21 21.54 -2.22
CA TYR A 508 9.87 20.83 -0.99
C TYR A 508 11.15 20.42 -0.25
N VAL A 509 11.36 20.97 0.94
CA VAL A 509 12.50 20.66 1.81
C VAL A 509 12.03 19.73 2.93
N TYR A 510 12.57 18.51 2.96
CA TYR A 510 12.21 17.50 3.95
C TYR A 510 13.34 17.20 4.93
N THR A 511 13.00 17.04 6.21
CA THR A 511 13.91 16.55 7.25
C THR A 511 13.31 15.36 8.01
N HIS A 512 14.03 14.24 8.05
CA HIS A 512 13.57 13.00 8.67
C HIS A 512 13.65 13.02 10.22
N GLY A 513 13.02 12.03 10.86
CA GLY A 513 13.11 11.81 12.31
C GLY A 513 14.45 11.22 12.78
N ARG A 514 14.74 11.31 14.09
CA ARG A 514 16.04 10.94 14.68
C ARG A 514 16.51 9.52 14.34
N SER A 515 15.61 8.54 14.35
CA SER A 515 15.94 7.14 14.07
C SER A 515 16.12 6.82 12.58
N ARG A 516 15.80 7.74 11.66
CA ARG A 516 15.61 7.41 10.23
C ARG A 516 16.85 7.63 9.35
N GLY A 517 17.74 8.57 9.69
CA GLY A 517 18.95 8.82 8.87
C GLY A 517 20.08 7.81 9.03
N GLY A 518 19.92 6.83 9.93
CA GLY A 518 20.98 5.92 10.35
C GLY A 518 22.15 6.62 11.05
N ILE A 519 23.20 5.87 11.39
CA ILE A 519 24.43 6.41 11.97
C ILE A 519 25.42 6.93 10.91
N ASN A 520 25.29 6.49 9.65
CA ASN A 520 26.25 6.69 8.56
C ASN A 520 25.65 7.46 7.36
N ALA A 521 24.96 8.57 7.61
CA ALA A 521 24.33 9.41 6.58
C ALA A 521 25.28 9.99 5.50
N GLU A 522 26.60 9.95 5.74
CA GLU A 522 27.65 10.27 4.76
C GLU A 522 27.88 9.13 3.75
N THR A 523 27.69 7.88 4.18
CA THR A 523 27.89 6.68 3.35
C THR A 523 26.70 6.42 2.43
N ASP A 524 25.48 6.62 2.93
CA ASP A 524 24.26 6.61 2.11
C ASP A 524 23.34 7.81 2.45
N PRO A 525 23.45 8.92 1.69
CA PRO A 525 22.55 10.07 1.86
C PRO A 525 21.07 9.76 1.58
N LYS A 526 20.73 8.60 0.99
CA LYS A 526 19.35 8.14 0.76
C LYS A 526 18.82 7.23 1.88
N ALA A 527 19.61 6.84 2.89
CA ALA A 527 19.14 6.00 4.02
C ALA A 527 17.90 6.56 4.75
N ALA A 528 17.84 7.89 4.86
CA ALA A 528 16.67 8.60 5.34
C ALA A 528 15.39 8.34 4.50
N MET A 529 15.52 8.21 3.18
CA MET A 529 14.40 7.91 2.27
C MET A 529 14.10 6.41 2.20
N LYS A 530 15.06 5.55 2.56
CA LYS A 530 14.85 4.11 2.73
C LYS A 530 14.05 3.76 3.97
N SER A 531 14.02 4.62 4.98
CA SER A 531 13.27 4.36 6.23
C SER A 531 12.22 5.43 6.57
N ALA A 532 12.10 6.49 5.76
CA ALA A 532 11.13 7.56 5.95
C ALA A 532 10.49 8.02 4.64
N ASN A 533 9.29 8.57 4.78
CA ASN A 533 8.37 8.77 3.67
C ASN A 533 8.41 10.16 3.06
N GLY A 534 8.79 11.21 3.79
CA GLY A 534 8.68 12.62 3.37
C GLY A 534 8.88 12.91 1.88
N SER A 535 10.10 12.69 1.39
CA SER A 535 10.46 12.95 -0.01
C SER A 535 9.96 11.90 -1.01
N VAL A 536 9.68 10.68 -0.52
CA VAL A 536 9.14 9.56 -1.32
C VAL A 536 7.66 9.81 -1.63
N ALA A 537 6.89 10.28 -0.65
CA ALA A 537 5.45 10.51 -0.77
C ALA A 537 5.12 11.52 -1.87
N LEU A 538 5.83 12.66 -1.86
CA LEU A 538 5.68 13.68 -2.90
C LEU A 538 6.16 13.17 -4.27
N MET A 539 7.18 12.32 -4.33
CA MET A 539 7.62 11.72 -5.59
C MET A 539 6.56 10.79 -6.17
N LYS A 540 5.94 9.93 -5.35
CA LYS A 540 4.83 9.04 -5.79
C LYS A 540 3.61 9.86 -6.24
N LYS A 541 3.24 10.91 -5.51
CA LYS A 541 2.18 11.86 -5.94
C LYS A 541 2.52 12.57 -7.26
N MET A 542 3.80 12.85 -7.53
CA MET A 542 4.26 13.41 -8.80
C MET A 542 4.29 12.39 -9.95
N GLU A 543 4.38 11.08 -9.67
CA GLU A 543 4.17 10.04 -10.68
C GLU A 543 2.69 9.85 -11.01
N GLU A 544 1.82 9.88 -9.99
CA GLU A 544 0.36 9.83 -10.15
C GLU A 544 -0.19 11.04 -10.93
N ASN A 545 0.28 12.25 -10.59
CA ASN A 545 -0.14 13.49 -11.24
C ASN A 545 1.03 14.48 -11.38
N PRO A 546 1.84 14.38 -12.45
CA PRO A 546 3.02 15.23 -12.64
C PRO A 546 2.65 16.71 -12.84
N GLU A 547 1.50 17.03 -13.42
CA GLU A 547 1.08 18.42 -13.64
C GLU A 547 0.71 19.13 -12.33
N LYS A 548 0.01 18.44 -11.42
CA LYS A 548 -0.40 19.01 -10.12
C LYS A 548 0.77 19.18 -9.15
N TYR A 549 1.67 18.19 -9.05
CA TYR A 549 2.71 18.14 -8.03
C TYR A 549 4.14 18.44 -8.53
N ALA A 550 4.31 18.90 -9.78
CA ALA A 550 5.61 19.30 -10.35
C ALA A 550 6.41 20.20 -9.40
N SER A 551 7.54 19.67 -8.90
CA SER A 551 8.36 20.35 -7.90
C SER A 551 9.80 19.81 -7.84
N HIS A 552 10.68 20.55 -7.19
CA HIS A 552 12.00 20.08 -6.78
C HIS A 552 11.93 19.57 -5.34
N ILE A 553 12.75 18.58 -5.01
CA ILE A 553 12.75 17.96 -3.67
C ILE A 553 14.17 17.93 -3.11
N LEU A 554 14.35 18.53 -1.93
CA LEU A 554 15.57 18.53 -1.15
C LEU A 554 15.36 17.72 0.13
N ASN A 555 15.86 16.48 0.14
CA ASN A 555 15.85 15.61 1.31
C ASN A 555 17.14 15.80 2.12
N ILE A 556 17.04 16.34 3.32
CA ILE A 556 18.17 16.52 4.24
C ILE A 556 18.41 15.20 4.99
N SER A 557 19.65 14.72 4.98
CA SER A 557 20.06 13.49 5.66
C SER A 557 21.10 13.77 6.75
N TYR A 558 20.97 13.16 7.92
CA TYR A 558 21.89 13.33 9.04
C TYR A 558 21.87 12.14 10.00
N ASN A 559 22.92 11.99 10.83
CA ASN A 559 23.15 10.79 11.65
C ASN A 559 22.24 10.63 12.88
N GLY A 560 21.05 11.24 12.88
CA GLY A 560 20.08 11.22 13.97
C GLY A 560 20.43 12.06 15.21
N VAL A 561 21.72 12.26 15.52
CA VAL A 561 22.18 12.99 16.72
C VAL A 561 22.68 14.40 16.45
N SER A 562 23.21 14.69 15.25
CA SER A 562 23.68 16.01 14.85
C SER A 562 22.97 16.48 13.59
N THR A 563 22.01 17.40 13.74
CA THR A 563 21.37 18.05 12.59
C THR A 563 22.35 19.02 11.91
N PRO A 564 22.27 19.22 10.58
CA PRO A 564 23.17 20.15 9.89
C PRO A 564 22.89 21.60 10.30
N SER A 565 23.87 22.49 10.12
CA SER A 565 23.66 23.92 10.34
C SER A 565 22.56 24.44 9.41
N THR A 566 21.58 25.14 9.98
CA THR A 566 20.50 25.80 9.24
C THR A 566 21.04 26.78 8.19
N ALA A 567 22.19 27.42 8.45
CA ALA A 567 22.89 28.27 7.49
C ALA A 567 23.44 27.51 6.27
N ASN A 568 23.93 26.28 6.45
CA ASN A 568 24.41 25.47 5.33
C ASN A 568 23.23 24.94 4.50
N VAL A 569 22.14 24.52 5.15
CA VAL A 569 20.88 24.15 4.45
C VAL A 569 20.33 25.34 3.67
N LYS A 570 20.28 26.52 4.29
CA LYS A 570 19.86 27.78 3.66
C LYS A 570 20.72 28.11 2.44
N LYS A 571 22.04 27.95 2.52
CA LYS A 571 22.96 28.14 1.40
C LYS A 571 22.62 27.21 0.22
N VAL A 572 22.39 25.92 0.47
CA VAL A 572 21.99 24.96 -0.58
C VAL A 572 20.67 25.40 -1.26
N ILE A 573 19.70 25.91 -0.50
CA ILE A 573 18.45 26.44 -1.06
C ILE A 573 18.70 27.73 -1.87
N ASP A 574 19.53 28.63 -1.38
CA ASP A 574 19.89 29.88 -2.07
C ASP A 574 20.64 29.62 -3.38
N ASP A 575 21.53 28.63 -3.43
CA ASP A 575 22.22 28.20 -4.64
C ASP A 575 21.22 27.64 -5.69
N LEU A 576 20.20 26.89 -5.24
CA LEU A 576 19.10 26.41 -6.10
C LEU A 576 18.21 27.55 -6.62
N VAL A 577 17.90 28.56 -5.80
CA VAL A 577 17.19 29.78 -6.23
C VAL A 577 18.03 30.59 -7.23
N ALA A 578 19.32 30.76 -6.95
CA ALA A 578 20.26 31.49 -7.81
C ALA A 578 20.46 30.81 -9.18
N SER A 579 20.31 29.48 -9.25
CA SER A 579 20.33 28.74 -10.51
C SER A 579 19.11 28.97 -11.42
N GLY A 580 18.03 29.56 -10.90
CA GLY A 580 16.75 29.75 -11.60
C GLY A 580 15.76 28.58 -11.46
N ALA A 581 16.23 27.42 -10.97
CA ALA A 581 15.42 26.21 -10.80
C ALA A 581 14.26 26.42 -9.81
N VAL A 582 14.54 27.02 -8.65
CA VAL A 582 13.54 27.20 -7.58
C VAL A 582 12.88 28.58 -7.63
N ASP A 583 11.56 28.61 -7.48
CA ASP A 583 10.82 29.84 -7.22
C ASP A 583 10.93 30.26 -5.74
N PRO A 584 11.55 31.41 -5.41
CA PRO A 584 11.75 31.84 -4.03
C PRO A 584 10.45 32.12 -3.26
N ASN A 585 9.31 32.25 -3.95
CA ASN A 585 8.00 32.41 -3.31
C ASN A 585 7.30 31.08 -2.98
N ARG A 586 7.91 29.93 -3.33
CA ARG A 586 7.33 28.58 -3.25
C ARG A 586 8.29 27.57 -2.61
N ILE A 587 8.93 27.97 -1.52
CA ILE A 587 9.81 27.11 -0.72
C ILE A 587 9.03 26.61 0.50
N TYR A 588 8.95 25.30 0.65
CA TYR A 588 8.15 24.61 1.65
C TYR A 588 9.05 23.78 2.57
N ALA A 589 8.76 23.74 3.87
CA ALA A 589 9.51 22.95 4.84
C ALA A 589 8.61 21.94 5.56
N ALA A 590 9.03 20.69 5.63
CA ALA A 590 8.32 19.65 6.38
C ALA A 590 9.31 18.70 7.06
N GLY A 591 8.85 18.04 8.11
CA GLY A 591 9.68 17.08 8.80
C GLY A 591 8.98 16.37 9.93
N PHE A 592 9.47 15.18 10.23
CA PHE A 592 8.90 14.28 11.22
C PHE A 592 9.73 14.23 12.50
N SER A 593 9.11 14.24 13.69
CA SER A 593 9.77 14.07 14.99
C SER A 593 10.86 15.13 15.23
N TRP A 594 12.14 14.72 15.35
CA TRP A 594 13.30 15.62 15.38
C TRP A 594 13.47 16.44 14.08
N GLY A 595 13.04 15.92 12.93
CA GLY A 595 12.92 16.69 11.70
C GLY A 595 11.78 17.72 11.75
N GLY A 596 10.72 17.47 12.53
CA GLY A 596 9.67 18.45 12.82
C GLY A 596 10.17 19.57 13.73
N LEU A 597 10.97 19.24 14.76
CA LEU A 597 11.74 20.22 15.53
C LEU A 597 12.65 21.04 14.59
N TYR A 598 13.43 20.38 13.73
CA TYR A 598 14.35 21.07 12.82
C TYR A 598 13.63 21.96 11.80
N THR A 599 12.45 21.55 11.32
CA THR A 599 11.54 22.37 10.50
C THR A 599 11.17 23.66 11.25
N ASN A 600 10.81 23.56 12.52
CA ASN A 600 10.54 24.74 13.36
C ASN A 600 11.80 25.61 13.56
N THR A 601 12.99 25.01 13.69
CA THR A 601 14.26 25.75 13.79
C THR A 601 14.57 26.51 12.50
N LEU A 602 14.53 25.85 11.34
CA LEU A 602 14.74 26.49 10.02
C LEU A 602 13.82 27.70 9.81
N VAL A 603 12.53 27.54 10.15
CA VAL A 603 11.53 28.61 10.02
C VAL A 603 11.82 29.78 10.95
N ASN A 604 12.23 29.53 12.21
CA ASN A 604 12.55 30.58 13.17
C ASN A 604 13.90 31.28 12.88
N ASP A 605 14.88 30.56 12.31
CA ASP A 605 16.18 31.11 11.90
C ASP A 605 16.05 31.99 10.64
N TYR A 606 15.08 31.68 9.76
CA TYR A 606 14.80 32.45 8.53
C TYR A 606 13.33 32.90 8.43
N PRO A 607 12.88 33.83 9.29
CA PRO A 607 11.51 34.30 9.32
C PRO A 607 11.05 34.85 7.97
N GLY A 608 9.92 34.35 7.48
CA GLY A 608 9.34 34.73 6.19
C GLY A 608 10.02 34.14 4.96
N PHE A 609 11.11 33.37 5.09
CA PHE A 609 11.75 32.74 3.93
C PHE A 609 10.90 31.62 3.30
N PHE A 610 10.20 30.85 4.15
CA PHE A 610 9.34 29.75 3.72
C PHE A 610 7.92 30.24 3.45
N ALA A 611 7.29 29.70 2.40
CA ALA A 611 5.90 29.95 2.05
C ALA A 611 4.92 29.15 2.91
N ALA A 612 5.30 27.91 3.28
CA ALA A 612 4.55 27.07 4.21
C ALA A 612 5.47 26.15 5.00
N ALA A 613 5.01 25.71 6.19
CA ALA A 613 5.64 24.64 6.94
C ALA A 613 4.64 23.63 7.54
N ALA A 614 5.00 22.34 7.46
CA ALA A 614 4.19 21.20 7.92
C ALA A 614 4.99 20.26 8.85
N PRO A 615 5.24 20.63 10.11
CA PRO A 615 5.90 19.74 11.08
C PRO A 615 4.94 18.67 11.64
N MET A 616 5.39 17.42 11.60
CA MET A 616 4.69 16.23 12.05
C MET A 616 5.35 15.68 13.33
N ALA A 617 4.57 15.48 14.40
CA ALA A 617 5.06 15.12 15.73
C ALA A 617 6.30 15.93 16.23
N PRO A 618 6.37 17.27 16.06
CA PRO A 618 7.54 18.05 16.48
C PRO A 618 7.77 17.95 18.00
N VAL A 619 8.93 17.41 18.38
CA VAL A 619 9.35 17.23 19.79
C VAL A 619 9.28 18.53 20.59
N ASN A 620 9.59 19.66 19.95
CA ASN A 620 9.47 20.99 20.52
C ASN A 620 9.35 22.06 19.40
N GLY A 621 8.99 23.28 19.79
CA GLY A 621 9.02 24.47 18.96
C GLY A 621 7.78 24.69 18.11
N SER A 622 7.59 25.95 17.75
CA SER A 622 6.67 26.46 16.73
C SER A 622 7.15 27.87 16.31
N PRO A 623 6.61 28.49 15.24
CA PRO A 623 6.97 29.85 14.85
C PRO A 623 6.56 30.85 15.94
N ASN A 624 7.49 31.67 16.42
CA ASN A 624 7.17 32.70 17.40
C ASN A 624 6.50 33.91 16.74
N ALA A 625 5.17 33.85 16.60
CA ALA A 625 4.34 34.94 16.09
C ALA A 625 4.08 36.05 17.13
N SER A 626 4.52 35.87 18.38
CA SER A 626 4.35 36.88 19.44
C SER A 626 5.26 38.10 19.30
N THR A 627 6.38 37.95 18.60
CA THR A 627 7.42 38.99 18.47
C THR A 627 7.94 39.13 17.03
N ASN A 628 7.26 38.56 16.04
CA ASN A 628 7.73 38.53 14.65
C ASN A 628 6.58 38.48 13.63
N ASP A 629 6.38 39.57 12.90
CA ASP A 629 5.32 39.72 11.89
C ASP A 629 5.47 38.74 10.70
N ALA A 630 6.69 38.28 10.40
CA ALA A 630 6.91 37.31 9.33
C ALA A 630 6.44 35.91 9.75
N HIS A 631 6.54 35.56 11.04
CA HIS A 631 5.92 34.34 11.58
C HIS A 631 4.39 34.47 11.63
N ALA A 632 3.84 35.64 11.97
CA ALA A 632 2.41 35.87 11.93
C ALA A 632 1.79 35.64 10.54
N LYS A 633 2.57 35.85 9.47
CA LYS A 633 2.15 35.67 8.06
C LYS A 633 2.41 34.26 7.49
N LEU A 634 3.15 33.40 8.18
CA LEU A 634 3.50 32.07 7.68
C LEU A 634 2.27 31.14 7.63
N ALA A 635 2.09 30.43 6.52
CA ALA A 635 1.18 29.28 6.45
C ALA A 635 1.78 28.10 7.22
N TYR A 636 1.13 27.63 8.28
CA TYR A 636 1.71 26.65 9.19
C TYR A 636 0.68 25.62 9.64
N TRP A 637 1.00 24.33 9.53
CA TRP A 637 0.12 23.24 9.97
C TRP A 637 0.87 22.20 10.79
N MET A 638 0.55 22.09 12.08
CA MET A 638 1.12 21.08 12.98
C MET A 638 0.23 19.83 13.04
N PHE A 639 0.84 18.65 12.97
CA PHE A 639 0.14 17.35 13.02
C PHE A 639 0.63 16.51 14.21
N ILE A 640 -0.29 16.04 15.06
CA ILE A 640 0.00 15.30 16.30
C ILE A 640 -1.04 14.17 16.48
N ASN A 641 -0.62 12.95 16.83
CA ASN A 641 -1.58 11.92 17.24
C ASN A 641 -2.11 12.23 18.65
N ALA A 642 -3.40 12.05 18.85
CA ALA A 642 -4.10 12.23 20.10
C ALA A 642 -3.56 11.42 21.29
N ASN A 643 -3.03 10.23 21.01
CA ASN A 643 -2.45 9.29 21.96
C ASN A 643 -0.95 9.52 22.19
N ASN A 644 -0.33 10.50 21.51
CA ASN A 644 0.98 10.96 21.97
C ASN A 644 0.87 11.62 23.35
N VAL A 645 1.87 11.42 24.20
CA VAL A 645 1.89 11.99 25.55
C VAL A 645 3.07 12.94 25.79
N GLY A 646 3.10 13.58 26.95
CA GLY A 646 4.22 14.41 27.41
C GLY A 646 4.50 15.62 26.51
N VAL A 647 5.72 15.67 25.94
CA VAL A 647 6.24 16.85 25.24
C VAL A 647 5.46 17.23 23.99
N TYR A 648 4.89 16.25 23.27
CA TYR A 648 4.17 16.49 22.02
C TYR A 648 2.86 17.25 22.25
N GLN A 649 2.03 16.79 23.20
CA GLN A 649 0.80 17.49 23.59
C GLN A 649 1.10 18.84 24.25
N THR A 650 2.19 18.93 25.01
CA THR A 650 2.64 20.20 25.59
C THR A 650 2.99 21.22 24.50
N ASN A 651 3.73 20.80 23.46
CA ASN A 651 4.08 21.66 22.33
C ASN A 651 2.83 22.09 21.53
N LEU A 652 1.92 21.15 21.24
CA LEU A 652 0.64 21.42 20.58
C LEU A 652 -0.21 22.44 21.35
N THR A 653 -0.38 22.23 22.65
CA THR A 653 -1.16 23.11 23.53
C THR A 653 -0.54 24.50 23.61
N ASN A 654 0.80 24.58 23.72
CA ASN A 654 1.51 25.85 23.70
C ASN A 654 1.33 26.57 22.36
N PHE A 655 1.43 25.87 21.23
CA PHE A 655 1.23 26.45 19.90
C PHE A 655 -0.18 27.04 19.73
N ILE A 656 -1.21 26.25 20.03
CA ILE A 656 -2.63 26.64 19.93
C ILE A 656 -2.94 27.85 20.82
N ASN A 657 -2.41 27.88 22.06
CA ASN A 657 -2.76 28.92 23.02
C ASN A 657 -1.93 30.21 22.91
N THR A 658 -0.72 30.16 22.31
CA THR A 658 0.22 31.31 22.35
C THR A 658 0.56 31.91 20.98
N ASN A 659 0.77 31.08 19.95
CA ASN A 659 1.25 31.51 18.64
C ASN A 659 0.11 31.51 17.60
N MET A 660 -0.69 30.45 17.50
CA MET A 660 -1.83 30.37 16.57
C MET A 660 -2.79 31.58 16.62
N PRO A 661 -3.15 32.16 17.79
CA PRO A 661 -4.07 33.31 17.85
C PRO A 661 -3.49 34.60 17.27
N LYS A 662 -2.19 34.61 16.92
CA LYS A 662 -1.46 35.74 16.34
C LYS A 662 -1.03 35.47 14.89
N MET A 663 -1.32 34.28 14.35
CA MET A 663 -1.01 33.89 12.98
C MET A 663 -2.27 33.99 12.12
N VAL A 664 -2.12 34.36 10.85
CA VAL A 664 -3.25 34.54 9.91
C VAL A 664 -3.60 33.28 9.10
N ASN A 665 -2.75 32.25 9.13
CA ASN A 665 -2.93 31.02 8.34
C ASN A 665 -2.32 29.81 9.08
N ALA A 666 -2.63 29.67 10.36
CA ALA A 666 -2.21 28.54 11.20
C ALA A 666 -3.32 27.49 11.35
N ARG A 667 -2.92 26.21 11.35
CA ARG A 667 -3.76 25.03 11.61
C ARG A 667 -3.05 24.09 12.56
N ALA A 668 -3.81 23.31 13.32
CA ALA A 668 -3.31 22.17 14.08
C ALA A 668 -4.32 21.02 14.03
N SER A 669 -3.83 19.83 13.75
CA SER A 669 -4.63 18.60 13.73
C SER A 669 -4.22 17.66 14.85
N ARG A 670 -5.20 17.28 15.68
CA ARG A 670 -5.11 16.22 16.68
C ARG A 670 -6.05 15.09 16.26
N PHE A 671 -5.50 13.93 15.92
CA PHE A 671 -6.25 12.82 15.35
C PHE A 671 -5.92 11.50 16.06
N GLU A 672 -6.88 10.59 16.14
CA GLU A 672 -6.77 9.41 17.00
C GLU A 672 -5.99 8.25 16.36
N SER A 673 -5.79 8.26 15.03
CA SER A 673 -5.32 7.10 14.26
C SER A 673 -4.19 7.41 13.28
N ASN A 674 -3.09 6.64 13.37
CA ASN A 674 -1.97 6.64 12.42
C ASN A 674 -2.20 5.69 11.23
N GLU A 675 -3.45 5.31 10.95
CA GLU A 675 -3.78 4.42 9.85
C GLU A 675 -3.50 5.12 8.52
N ALA A 676 -2.70 4.48 7.67
CA ALA A 676 -2.47 4.93 6.32
C ALA A 676 -3.34 4.08 5.39
N LEU A 677 -4.50 4.63 5.05
CA LEU A 677 -5.63 3.97 4.37
C LEU A 677 -5.41 3.83 2.87
N THR A 678 -4.39 4.49 2.32
CA THR A 678 -4.11 4.51 0.89
C THR A 678 -3.08 3.43 0.55
N TRP A 679 -3.22 2.74 -0.59
CA TRP A 679 -2.19 1.81 -1.07
C TRP A 679 -0.84 2.53 -1.30
N PRO A 680 0.32 1.88 -1.08
CA PRO A 680 0.53 0.54 -0.50
C PRO A 680 0.53 0.45 1.03
N TYR A 681 0.09 1.50 1.72
CA TYR A 681 0.30 1.66 3.15
C TYR A 681 -0.67 0.82 3.99
N ASN A 682 -1.81 0.44 3.41
CA ASN A 682 -2.86 -0.42 3.99
C ASN A 682 -2.54 -1.93 4.00
N GLN A 683 -1.41 -2.37 3.43
CA GLN A 683 -1.10 -3.81 3.28
C GLN A 683 -0.41 -4.47 4.47
N TYR A 684 0.21 -3.69 5.35
CA TYR A 684 0.97 -4.22 6.47
C TYR A 684 0.05 -4.59 7.63
N ASP A 685 -0.42 -5.85 7.64
CA ASP A 685 -1.33 -6.32 8.68
C ASP A 685 -0.59 -6.63 9.99
N GLN A 686 -0.71 -5.70 10.94
CA GLN A 686 -0.34 -5.91 12.34
C GLN A 686 -1.49 -5.42 13.22
N PRO A 687 -2.48 -6.25 13.58
CA PRO A 687 -3.66 -5.81 14.34
C PRO A 687 -3.35 -5.15 15.69
N SER A 688 -2.23 -5.53 16.31
CA SER A 688 -1.67 -4.94 17.53
C SER A 688 -1.09 -3.52 17.34
N GLN A 689 -0.78 -3.15 16.09
CA GLN A 689 -0.28 -1.85 15.68
C GLN A 689 -1.29 -1.08 14.79
N ARG A 690 -2.42 -1.72 14.41
CA ARG A 690 -3.56 -1.10 13.73
C ARG A 690 -4.22 -0.09 14.69
N PRO A 691 -4.33 1.19 14.33
CA PRO A 691 -4.97 2.19 15.17
C PRO A 691 -6.48 2.26 14.93
N ASN A 692 -7.21 1.27 15.46
CA ASN A 692 -8.67 1.17 15.43
C ASN A 692 -9.28 1.63 16.79
N PRO A 693 -10.32 2.48 16.84
CA PRO A 693 -11.04 2.81 18.08
C PRO A 693 -11.72 1.63 18.79
N ALA A 694 -11.82 0.46 18.15
CA ALA A 694 -12.26 -0.79 18.80
C ALA A 694 -11.11 -1.54 19.53
N ASN A 695 -9.85 -1.17 19.32
CA ASN A 695 -8.72 -1.81 20.00
C ASN A 695 -8.65 -1.34 21.45
N THR A 696 -8.91 -2.28 22.36
CA THR A 696 -8.49 -2.21 23.76
C THR A 696 -7.29 -3.16 23.88
N PRO A 697 -6.08 -2.71 24.25
CA PRO A 697 -5.72 -1.43 24.86
C PRO A 697 -5.44 -0.28 23.87
N VAL A 698 -5.29 0.93 24.43
CA VAL A 698 -4.88 2.17 23.75
C VAL A 698 -3.50 2.02 23.09
N LEU A 699 -3.31 2.68 21.94
CA LEU A 699 -2.02 2.77 21.25
C LEU A 699 -0.89 3.20 22.19
N ALA A 700 0.22 2.44 22.20
CA ALA A 700 1.43 2.85 22.90
C ALA A 700 2.01 4.14 22.29
N ASP A 701 2.56 5.04 23.13
CA ASP A 701 3.03 6.37 22.71
C ASP A 701 4.04 6.32 21.55
N TYR A 702 4.91 5.31 21.50
CA TYR A 702 5.87 5.13 20.41
C TYR A 702 5.20 4.80 19.06
N ILE A 703 4.05 4.10 19.06
CA ILE A 703 3.26 3.84 17.85
C ILE A 703 2.47 5.09 17.48
N ALA A 704 1.84 5.74 18.46
CA ALA A 704 1.14 7.00 18.28
C ALA A 704 2.06 8.09 17.72
N HIS A 705 3.36 8.04 18.02
CA HIS A 705 4.36 8.96 17.49
C HIS A 705 4.55 8.86 15.97
N GLU A 706 4.36 7.70 15.35
CA GLU A 706 4.66 7.44 13.94
C GLU A 706 3.57 7.97 12.96
N VAL A 707 3.28 9.27 13.06
CA VAL A 707 2.26 9.99 12.25
C VAL A 707 2.62 10.19 10.78
N GLU A 708 3.90 10.03 10.39
CA GLU A 708 4.44 10.47 9.10
C GLU A 708 3.65 9.91 7.89
N ALA A 709 3.40 8.60 7.86
CA ALA A 709 2.72 7.96 6.74
C ALA A 709 1.25 8.41 6.62
N ALA A 710 0.54 8.48 7.74
CA ALA A 710 -0.87 8.88 7.78
C ALA A 710 -1.09 10.33 7.32
N VAL A 711 -0.15 11.23 7.61
CA VAL A 711 -0.23 12.64 7.19
C VAL A 711 0.11 12.84 5.70
N LEU A 712 1.04 12.03 5.15
CA LEU A 712 1.59 12.27 3.80
C LEU A 712 0.88 11.50 2.66
N TYR A 713 0.26 10.35 2.94
CA TYR A 713 -0.36 9.51 1.88
C TYR A 713 -1.87 9.54 1.84
N ASN A 714 -2.52 9.76 2.98
CA ASN A 714 -3.98 9.85 3.01
C ASN A 714 -4.46 11.20 2.46
N GLN A 715 -5.72 11.22 2.04
CA GLN A 715 -6.46 12.48 1.90
C GLN A 715 -6.65 13.13 3.28
N ILE A 716 -7.21 14.34 3.37
CA ILE A 716 -7.44 14.99 4.68
C ILE A 716 -8.61 14.34 5.44
N THR A 717 -9.58 13.77 4.73
CA THR A 717 -10.74 13.07 5.30
C THR A 717 -11.07 11.85 4.45
N MET A 718 -11.22 10.68 5.06
CA MET A 718 -11.51 9.40 4.40
C MET A 718 -12.51 8.59 5.26
N GLY A 719 -13.78 8.57 4.86
CA GLY A 719 -14.83 7.89 5.64
C GLY A 719 -14.97 8.45 7.06
N THR A 720 -14.69 7.63 8.07
CA THR A 720 -14.69 8.01 9.49
C THR A 720 -13.34 8.54 10.00
N TRP A 721 -12.27 8.40 9.22
CA TRP A 721 -10.93 8.87 9.55
C TRP A 721 -10.71 10.29 9.00
N SER A 722 -9.99 11.14 9.73
CA SER A 722 -9.66 12.50 9.29
C SER A 722 -8.47 13.09 10.04
N ILE A 723 -7.65 13.87 9.32
CA ILE A 723 -6.61 14.76 9.85
C ILE A 723 -6.99 16.24 9.65
N ALA A 724 -8.28 16.56 9.48
CA ALA A 724 -8.77 17.93 9.40
C ALA A 724 -8.36 18.76 10.65
N PRO A 725 -8.25 20.11 10.53
CA PRO A 725 -7.84 20.96 11.64
C PRO A 725 -8.79 20.86 12.83
N THR A 726 -8.27 20.45 13.98
CA THR A 726 -8.98 20.54 15.27
C THR A 726 -8.87 21.94 15.89
N ALA A 727 -7.90 22.73 15.46
CA ALA A 727 -7.76 24.15 15.80
C ALA A 727 -7.16 24.91 14.61
N GLN A 728 -7.55 26.17 14.44
CA GLN A 728 -7.06 27.03 13.37
C GLN A 728 -7.15 28.52 13.73
N SER A 729 -6.42 29.36 12.99
CA SER A 729 -6.50 30.83 13.11
C SER A 729 -7.94 31.35 13.00
N SER A 730 -8.30 32.30 13.85
CA SER A 730 -9.67 32.83 13.96
C SER A 730 -10.18 33.59 12.73
N ASN A 731 -9.30 33.96 11.80
CA ASN A 731 -9.63 34.61 10.54
C ASN A 731 -9.79 33.63 9.36
N LEU A 732 -9.61 32.32 9.58
CA LEU A 732 -9.88 31.30 8.57
C LEU A 732 -11.37 30.89 8.61
N PRO A 733 -12.00 30.59 7.46
CA PRO A 733 -13.35 30.03 7.44
C PRO A 733 -13.38 28.67 8.13
N ALA A 734 -14.56 28.25 8.59
CA ALA A 734 -14.76 26.91 9.13
C ALA A 734 -14.33 25.84 8.11
N TRP A 735 -13.63 24.80 8.57
CA TRP A 735 -13.08 23.77 7.67
C TRP A 735 -14.18 23.04 6.89
N ASN A 736 -13.98 22.97 5.59
CA ASN A 736 -14.93 22.53 4.56
C ASN A 736 -14.28 21.59 3.52
N ASN A 737 -13.13 20.97 3.86
CA ASN A 737 -12.32 20.13 2.96
C ASN A 737 -11.81 20.89 1.70
N ASP A 738 -11.33 22.14 1.87
CA ASP A 738 -10.71 22.97 0.81
C ASP A 738 -9.54 22.31 0.04
N TYR A 739 -8.94 21.23 0.58
CA TYR A 739 -7.73 20.59 0.05
C TYR A 739 -7.86 19.07 0.12
N THR A 740 -7.37 18.37 -0.90
CA THR A 740 -7.42 16.90 -0.95
C THR A 740 -6.46 16.26 0.05
N ASP A 741 -5.23 16.78 0.13
CA ASP A 741 -4.12 16.22 0.91
C ASP A 741 -3.19 17.34 1.46
N VAL A 742 -2.18 16.97 2.24
CA VAL A 742 -1.24 17.95 2.83
C VAL A 742 -0.37 18.68 1.80
N PHE A 743 0.01 18.02 0.70
CA PHE A 743 0.80 18.65 -0.37
C PHE A 743 -0.03 19.64 -1.15
N ASP A 744 -1.29 19.32 -1.44
CA ASP A 744 -2.29 20.22 -2.04
C ASP A 744 -2.43 21.51 -1.21
N TRP A 745 -2.56 21.38 0.12
CA TRP A 745 -2.51 22.52 1.02
C TRP A 745 -1.19 23.30 0.92
N MET A 746 -0.03 22.64 1.00
CA MET A 746 1.28 23.32 0.94
C MET A 746 1.46 24.07 -0.39
N PHE A 747 1.10 23.44 -1.51
CA PHE A 747 1.35 23.93 -2.86
C PHE A 747 0.42 25.09 -3.26
N ALA A 748 -0.69 25.28 -2.55
CA ALA A 748 -1.51 26.49 -2.63
C ALA A 748 -0.84 27.72 -1.98
N GLN A 749 0.12 27.54 -1.06
CA GLN A 749 0.70 28.66 -0.30
C GLN A 749 1.81 29.40 -1.08
N ARG A 750 1.94 30.70 -0.82
CA ARG A 750 2.93 31.62 -1.42
C ARG A 750 3.49 32.56 -0.36
N LYS A 751 4.78 32.90 -0.45
CA LYS A 751 5.35 33.98 0.36
C LYS A 751 4.66 35.31 0.02
N THR A 752 4.15 36.02 1.02
CA THR A 752 3.42 37.28 0.85
C THR A 752 4.32 38.51 1.00
N ASP A 753 5.24 38.69 0.06
CA ASP A 753 5.81 39.99 -0.24
C ASP A 753 4.87 40.77 -1.18
N GLY A 754 5.17 42.04 -1.46
CA GLY A 754 4.45 42.82 -2.46
C GLY A 754 4.61 42.26 -3.88
N PRO A 755 4.00 42.90 -4.90
CA PRO A 755 4.06 42.40 -6.27
C PRO A 755 5.48 42.23 -6.81
N GLY A 756 5.63 41.43 -7.87
CA GLY A 756 6.86 41.38 -8.65
C GLY A 756 7.22 42.75 -9.26
N ALA A 757 8.38 42.82 -9.90
CA ALA A 757 8.76 44.03 -10.63
C ALA A 757 7.93 44.19 -11.92
N PRO A 758 7.50 45.42 -12.29
CA PRO A 758 6.82 45.67 -13.56
C PRO A 758 7.70 45.26 -14.75
N VAL A 759 7.21 44.36 -15.61
CA VAL A 759 8.01 43.80 -16.70
C VAL A 759 8.00 44.70 -17.93
N GLY A 760 9.07 44.66 -18.73
CA GLY A 760 9.17 45.43 -19.98
C GLY A 760 9.32 46.95 -19.79
N PHE A 761 9.78 47.41 -18.62
CA PHE A 761 9.97 48.84 -18.34
C PHE A 761 10.96 49.49 -19.31
N LYS A 762 10.49 50.53 -20.01
CA LYS A 762 11.24 51.28 -21.03
C LYS A 762 11.10 52.79 -20.82
N ALA A 763 12.18 53.52 -21.06
CA ALA A 763 12.22 54.97 -21.06
C ALA A 763 12.55 55.50 -22.47
N THR A 764 11.63 56.24 -23.08
CA THR A 764 11.73 56.76 -24.45
C THR A 764 11.91 58.28 -24.43
N ALA A 765 13.04 58.76 -24.94
CA ALA A 765 13.36 60.19 -24.96
C ALA A 765 12.53 60.98 -26.00
N GLY A 766 12.14 62.20 -25.66
CA GLY A 766 11.60 63.21 -26.57
C GLY A 766 12.20 64.60 -26.30
N ASP A 767 11.65 65.64 -26.91
CA ASP A 767 12.08 67.03 -26.67
C ASP A 767 11.56 67.52 -25.32
N GLY A 768 12.46 67.74 -24.36
CA GLY A 768 12.13 68.18 -23.00
C GLY A 768 11.34 67.18 -22.14
N GLN A 769 11.26 65.90 -22.56
CA GLN A 769 10.46 64.88 -21.89
C GLN A 769 10.99 63.45 -22.05
N VAL A 770 10.54 62.54 -21.19
CA VAL A 770 10.72 61.08 -21.31
C VAL A 770 9.39 60.37 -21.09
N ALA A 771 8.97 59.57 -22.07
CA ALA A 771 7.81 58.70 -21.98
C ALA A 771 8.23 57.31 -21.47
N LEU A 772 7.70 56.92 -20.32
CA LEU A 772 7.85 55.61 -19.69
C LEU A 772 6.72 54.67 -20.14
N SER A 773 7.03 53.40 -20.29
CA SER A 773 6.04 52.33 -20.52
C SER A 773 6.47 51.03 -19.86
N TRP A 774 5.52 50.25 -19.36
CA TRP A 774 5.71 48.94 -18.73
C TRP A 774 4.48 48.07 -18.96
N THR A 775 4.56 46.83 -18.50
CA THR A 775 3.43 45.92 -18.27
C THR A 775 3.38 45.54 -16.80
N ALA A 776 2.24 45.05 -16.33
CA ALA A 776 2.08 44.62 -14.95
C ALA A 776 3.12 43.54 -14.58
N PRO A 777 3.46 43.37 -13.29
CA PRO A 777 4.26 42.25 -12.84
C PRO A 777 3.65 40.91 -13.29
N ALA A 778 4.49 39.93 -13.63
CA ALA A 778 4.03 38.57 -13.91
C ALA A 778 3.40 37.89 -12.68
N GLU A 779 3.82 38.31 -11.48
CA GLU A 779 3.33 37.85 -10.18
C GLU A 779 2.80 39.06 -9.40
N ASP A 780 1.53 39.06 -8.96
CA ASP A 780 0.95 40.16 -8.18
C ASP A 780 1.17 40.04 -6.65
N GLY A 781 1.90 39.01 -6.21
CA GLY A 781 2.08 38.68 -4.79
C GLY A 781 0.83 38.10 -4.14
N GLY A 782 -0.16 37.66 -4.93
CA GLY A 782 -1.47 37.20 -4.47
C GLY A 782 -2.33 38.34 -3.92
N SER A 783 -2.20 39.55 -4.46
CA SER A 783 -3.03 40.71 -4.14
C SER A 783 -3.06 41.65 -5.33
N ALA A 784 -4.27 41.96 -5.82
CA ALA A 784 -4.45 42.80 -6.99
C ALA A 784 -3.62 44.09 -6.91
N ILE A 785 -2.93 44.41 -8.01
CA ILE A 785 -2.19 45.66 -8.16
C ILE A 785 -3.17 46.82 -7.96
N SER A 786 -2.93 47.66 -6.97
CA SER A 786 -3.70 48.88 -6.70
C SER A 786 -3.11 50.10 -7.42
N GLY A 787 -1.83 50.05 -7.80
CA GLY A 787 -1.17 51.12 -8.53
C GLY A 787 0.31 50.89 -8.83
N TYR A 788 0.98 51.94 -9.27
CA TYR A 788 2.42 52.00 -9.48
C TYR A 788 2.99 53.27 -8.86
N LYS A 789 4.29 53.25 -8.52
CA LYS A 789 5.04 54.45 -8.15
C LYS A 789 6.21 54.62 -9.11
N VAL A 790 6.32 55.78 -9.77
CA VAL A 790 7.42 56.13 -10.69
C VAL A 790 8.16 57.37 -10.20
N TRP A 791 9.49 57.39 -10.34
CA TRP A 791 10.32 58.54 -9.93
C TRP A 791 11.64 58.63 -10.68
N TYR A 792 12.31 59.78 -10.58
CA TYR A 792 13.71 59.96 -10.95
C TYR A 792 14.41 60.90 -9.95
N GLY A 793 15.71 60.73 -9.75
CA GLY A 793 16.46 61.45 -8.73
C GLY A 793 15.94 61.16 -7.30
N ASN A 794 16.07 62.14 -6.40
CA ASN A 794 15.85 61.95 -4.96
C ASN A 794 14.53 62.50 -4.39
N VAL A 795 13.63 63.13 -5.17
CA VAL A 795 12.47 63.86 -4.58
C VAL A 795 11.14 63.75 -5.35
N THR A 796 11.11 63.39 -6.65
CA THR A 796 9.86 63.44 -7.44
C THR A 796 9.20 62.06 -7.59
N LEU A 797 8.45 61.65 -6.56
CA LEU A 797 7.62 60.44 -6.56
C LEU A 797 6.23 60.72 -7.14
N VAL A 798 5.80 59.92 -8.11
CA VAL A 798 4.47 59.97 -8.72
C VAL A 798 3.76 58.64 -8.53
N THR A 799 2.56 58.66 -7.95
CA THR A 799 1.69 57.48 -7.78
C THR A 799 0.65 57.43 -8.90
N LEU A 800 0.44 56.24 -9.46
CA LEU A 800 -0.42 55.96 -10.61
C LEU A 800 -1.42 54.85 -10.26
N GLY A 801 -2.58 54.81 -10.93
CA GLY A 801 -3.60 53.78 -10.73
C GLY A 801 -3.24 52.43 -11.38
N ALA A 802 -3.92 51.36 -10.97
CA ALA A 802 -3.65 49.99 -11.41
C ALA A 802 -3.66 49.76 -12.94
N ALA A 803 -4.50 50.52 -13.67
CA ALA A 803 -4.60 50.43 -15.13
C ALA A 803 -3.49 51.20 -15.87
N GLU A 804 -2.73 52.05 -15.18
CA GLU A 804 -1.69 52.86 -15.81
C GLU A 804 -0.46 52.02 -16.14
N THR A 805 -0.14 51.95 -17.43
CA THR A 805 1.02 51.23 -17.98
C THR A 805 2.03 52.17 -18.65
N LYS A 806 1.79 53.47 -18.57
CA LYS A 806 2.58 54.53 -19.21
C LYS A 806 2.58 55.79 -18.34
N TYR A 807 3.66 56.56 -18.38
CA TYR A 807 3.72 57.88 -17.74
C TYR A 807 4.77 58.75 -18.43
N THR A 808 4.55 60.06 -18.57
CA THR A 808 5.53 60.95 -19.22
C THR A 808 6.00 62.02 -18.24
N PHE A 809 7.31 62.04 -17.97
CA PHE A 809 7.96 63.14 -17.25
C PHE A 809 8.29 64.25 -18.25
N THR A 810 7.78 65.45 -18.02
CA THR A 810 7.96 66.65 -18.86
C THR A 810 8.75 67.74 -18.12
N GLY A 811 9.30 68.71 -18.85
CA GLY A 811 10.11 69.79 -18.26
C GLY A 811 11.55 69.35 -17.91
N LEU A 812 12.03 68.27 -18.53
CA LEU A 812 13.38 67.77 -18.37
C LEU A 812 14.36 68.55 -19.26
N THR A 813 15.61 68.68 -18.83
CA THR A 813 16.65 69.33 -19.63
C THR A 813 17.07 68.42 -20.79
N ASN A 814 17.08 68.92 -22.02
CA ASN A 814 17.68 68.20 -23.14
C ASN A 814 19.19 67.99 -22.91
N ASP A 815 19.70 66.89 -23.45
CA ASP A 815 21.09 66.43 -23.34
C ASP A 815 21.57 66.10 -21.91
N GLN A 816 20.68 66.15 -20.90
CA GLN A 816 20.90 65.61 -19.56
C GLN A 816 20.34 64.18 -19.45
N ALA A 817 21.12 63.24 -18.90
CA ALA A 817 20.64 61.87 -18.67
C ALA A 817 19.86 61.76 -17.34
N TYR A 818 18.76 61.03 -17.36
CA TYR A 818 17.91 60.75 -16.21
C TYR A 818 17.65 59.24 -16.07
N THR A 819 17.83 58.71 -14.85
CA THR A 819 17.46 57.33 -14.51
C THR A 819 16.12 57.34 -13.79
N PHE A 820 15.14 56.65 -14.36
CA PHE A 820 13.80 56.47 -13.84
C PHE A 820 13.69 55.11 -13.14
N LYS A 821 12.84 55.05 -12.11
CA LYS A 821 12.55 53.86 -11.32
C LYS A 821 11.04 53.65 -11.24
N ILE A 822 10.61 52.39 -11.11
CA ILE A 822 9.22 52.00 -10.93
C ILE A 822 9.08 50.83 -9.95
N VAL A 823 8.03 50.86 -9.11
CA VAL A 823 7.49 49.68 -8.40
C VAL A 823 5.99 49.55 -8.67
N ALA A 824 5.47 48.32 -8.63
CA ALA A 824 4.04 48.07 -8.50
C ALA A 824 3.62 48.15 -7.02
N VAL A 825 2.32 48.33 -6.75
CA VAL A 825 1.76 48.45 -5.39
C VAL A 825 0.53 47.56 -5.30
N SER A 826 0.35 46.84 -4.19
CA SER A 826 -0.89 46.13 -3.87
C SER A 826 -1.30 46.37 -2.41
N ALA A 827 -2.39 45.75 -1.95
CA ALA A 827 -2.78 45.79 -0.54
C ALA A 827 -1.77 45.08 0.39
N LYS A 828 -0.84 44.29 -0.16
CA LYS A 828 0.27 43.66 0.58
C LYS A 828 1.54 44.52 0.67
N GLY A 829 1.62 45.62 -0.08
CA GLY A 829 2.73 46.58 -0.05
C GLY A 829 3.28 46.93 -1.43
N ASP A 830 4.42 47.63 -1.43
CA ASP A 830 5.19 47.93 -2.63
C ASP A 830 5.96 46.70 -3.11
N GLY A 831 6.03 46.54 -4.43
CA GLY A 831 6.72 45.45 -5.11
C GLY A 831 8.19 45.74 -5.44
N ALA A 832 8.82 44.79 -6.13
CA ALA A 832 10.22 44.92 -6.54
C ALA A 832 10.44 46.05 -7.58
N GLU A 833 11.64 46.65 -7.58
CA GLU A 833 11.97 47.81 -8.42
C GLU A 833 12.42 47.41 -9.83
N SER A 834 12.03 48.18 -10.84
CA SER A 834 12.66 48.22 -12.16
C SER A 834 13.20 49.62 -12.48
N SER A 835 14.27 49.72 -13.27
CA SER A 835 14.88 51.00 -13.64
C SER A 835 15.24 51.10 -15.13
N ALA A 836 15.24 52.31 -15.67
CA ALA A 836 15.56 52.60 -17.06
C ALA A 836 16.12 54.03 -17.21
N THR A 837 17.07 54.24 -18.12
CA THR A 837 17.74 55.54 -18.32
C THR A 837 17.43 56.12 -19.70
N ALA A 838 17.17 57.43 -19.77
CA ALA A 838 17.00 58.15 -21.03
C ALA A 838 17.55 59.58 -20.95
N THR A 839 17.93 60.13 -22.11
CA THR A 839 18.41 61.51 -22.29
C THR A 839 17.46 62.22 -23.25
N PRO A 840 16.62 63.18 -22.80
CA PRO A 840 15.77 63.99 -23.67
C PRO A 840 16.62 64.71 -24.74
N LYS A 841 16.08 64.84 -25.95
CA LYS A 841 16.77 65.51 -27.06
C LYS A 841 15.78 66.23 -27.95
N LYS A 842 16.19 67.42 -28.41
CA LYS A 842 15.42 68.22 -29.37
C LYS A 842 15.44 67.56 -30.75
N THR A 843 14.28 67.12 -31.24
CA THR A 843 14.17 66.40 -32.50
C THR A 843 14.40 67.33 -33.70
N SER A 844 15.20 66.89 -34.67
CA SER A 844 15.30 67.49 -36.01
C SER A 844 14.56 66.63 -37.03
N THR A 845 13.77 67.26 -37.89
CA THR A 845 12.84 66.59 -38.83
C THR A 845 13.45 66.34 -40.21
N PRO A 846 13.18 65.17 -40.80
CA PRO A 846 13.04 65.02 -42.26
C PRO A 846 11.67 64.47 -42.70
N ILE A 847 11.42 64.45 -44.01
CA ILE A 847 10.10 64.43 -44.67
C ILE A 847 9.77 63.07 -45.36
N VAL A 848 8.47 62.80 -45.54
CA VAL A 848 7.81 61.59 -46.08
C VAL A 848 8.02 61.35 -47.60
N THR A 849 7.96 60.09 -48.06
CA THR A 849 7.43 59.68 -49.40
C THR A 849 6.92 58.22 -49.43
N TYR A 850 5.96 57.92 -50.32
CA TYR A 850 5.30 56.62 -50.64
C TYR A 850 5.70 56.20 -52.10
N PRO A 851 5.41 54.99 -52.71
CA PRO A 851 4.19 54.14 -52.53
C PRO A 851 4.25 52.60 -52.84
N SER A 852 3.07 51.95 -52.74
CA SER A 852 2.55 50.83 -53.58
C SER A 852 2.98 49.35 -53.39
N GLY A 853 1.99 48.50 -53.04
CA GLY A 853 1.79 47.18 -53.69
C GLY A 853 1.76 45.94 -52.78
N GLY A 854 0.81 45.02 -53.01
CA GLY A 854 0.85 43.64 -52.48
C GLY A 854 -0.48 43.15 -51.87
N ASN A 855 -1.08 42.13 -52.49
CA ASN A 855 -2.32 41.47 -52.03
C ASN A 855 -2.01 40.06 -51.52
N SER A 856 -2.55 39.67 -50.36
CA SER A 856 -2.97 38.29 -50.09
C SER A 856 -3.84 38.26 -48.83
N GLY A 857 -5.01 37.63 -48.92
CA GLY A 857 -5.80 37.33 -47.73
C GLY A 857 -5.18 36.18 -46.93
N ASN A 858 -5.37 36.21 -45.61
CA ASN A 858 -5.35 35.01 -44.78
C ASN A 858 -6.39 35.19 -43.68
N THR A 859 -7.37 34.29 -43.61
CA THR A 859 -8.43 34.31 -42.61
C THR A 859 -7.95 33.62 -41.33
N SER A 860 -7.44 34.40 -40.38
CA SER A 860 -7.23 33.95 -39.00
C SER A 860 -8.35 34.46 -38.09
N THR A 861 -9.11 33.54 -37.52
CA THR A 861 -10.06 33.80 -36.43
C THR A 861 -9.30 34.06 -35.13
N GLU A 862 -8.83 35.30 -34.94
CA GLU A 862 -8.25 35.74 -33.67
C GLU A 862 -9.35 36.11 -32.66
N THR A 863 -9.47 35.33 -31.58
CA THR A 863 -10.21 35.72 -30.37
C THR A 863 -9.45 36.81 -29.62
N ASN A 864 -10.15 37.81 -29.08
CA ASN A 864 -9.51 38.87 -28.29
C ASN A 864 -10.53 39.68 -27.46
N ALA A 865 -10.85 39.16 -26.27
CA ALA A 865 -11.26 39.90 -25.08
C ALA A 865 -11.43 38.86 -23.95
N VAL A 866 -10.38 38.69 -23.13
CA VAL A 866 -10.39 37.77 -21.99
C VAL A 866 -10.92 38.51 -20.77
N LEU A 867 -12.15 38.20 -20.37
CA LEU A 867 -12.66 38.59 -19.05
C LEU A 867 -12.24 37.52 -18.05
N SER A 868 -11.30 37.86 -17.16
CA SER A 868 -10.86 36.98 -16.08
C SER A 868 -11.69 37.24 -14.83
N LYS A 869 -12.40 36.20 -14.36
CA LYS A 869 -13.07 36.17 -13.06
C LYS A 869 -12.35 35.19 -12.15
N SER A 870 -12.67 35.18 -10.86
CA SER A 870 -11.89 34.46 -9.85
C SER A 870 -11.71 32.97 -10.14
N ASN A 871 -12.62 32.30 -10.85
CA ASN A 871 -12.58 30.85 -11.11
C ASN A 871 -12.77 30.43 -12.58
N TYR A 872 -13.00 31.36 -13.51
CA TYR A 872 -13.06 31.06 -14.95
C TYR A 872 -12.63 32.27 -15.80
N THR A 873 -12.28 31.99 -17.06
CA THR A 873 -11.99 33.00 -18.09
C THR A 873 -13.07 32.95 -19.16
N VAL A 874 -13.44 34.11 -19.73
CA VAL A 874 -14.38 34.21 -20.86
C VAL A 874 -13.67 34.79 -22.07
N ASN A 875 -13.65 34.03 -23.16
CA ASN A 875 -13.11 34.40 -24.46
C ASN A 875 -14.26 34.76 -25.41
N THR A 876 -14.26 35.96 -25.99
CA THR A 876 -15.30 36.39 -26.95
C THR A 876 -14.78 36.68 -28.36
N PRO A 877 -15.63 36.59 -29.41
CA PRO A 877 -15.28 37.00 -30.76
C PRO A 877 -14.94 38.50 -30.84
N LYS A 878 -13.85 38.82 -31.54
CA LYS A 878 -13.28 40.18 -31.65
C LYS A 878 -14.22 41.19 -32.34
N ASP A 879 -15.13 40.71 -33.18
CA ASP A 879 -16.17 41.47 -33.88
C ASP A 879 -17.46 41.67 -33.07
N LYS A 880 -17.66 40.87 -32.02
CA LYS A 880 -18.83 40.91 -31.11
C LYS A 880 -18.40 40.76 -29.63
N PRO A 881 -17.62 41.71 -29.09
CA PRO A 881 -17.10 41.63 -27.73
C PRO A 881 -18.21 41.69 -26.67
N ALA A 882 -17.89 41.21 -25.47
CA ALA A 882 -18.75 41.30 -24.29
C ALA A 882 -19.16 42.75 -23.95
N ILE A 883 -20.42 42.93 -23.53
CA ILE A 883 -21.01 44.24 -23.17
C ILE A 883 -21.41 44.22 -21.69
N THR A 884 -20.87 45.13 -20.89
CA THR A 884 -21.21 45.26 -19.46
C THR A 884 -22.24 46.39 -19.24
N ASP A 885 -23.29 46.13 -18.46
CA ASP A 885 -24.30 47.12 -18.06
C ASP A 885 -23.87 47.94 -16.83
N ASN A 886 -24.67 48.95 -16.47
CA ASN A 886 -24.40 49.83 -15.32
C ASN A 886 -24.48 49.12 -13.95
N ASN A 887 -25.02 47.90 -13.90
CA ASN A 887 -25.12 47.08 -12.69
C ASN A 887 -23.99 46.04 -12.60
N GLY A 888 -23.10 45.98 -13.60
CA GLY A 888 -21.99 45.04 -13.68
C GLY A 888 -22.32 43.69 -14.34
N ASN A 889 -23.54 43.53 -14.87
CA ASN A 889 -23.90 42.32 -15.62
C ASN A 889 -23.31 42.38 -17.02
N ILE A 890 -22.85 41.24 -17.54
CA ILE A 890 -22.20 41.12 -18.85
C ILE A 890 -23.12 40.35 -19.79
N THR A 891 -23.27 40.82 -21.02
CA THR A 891 -23.96 40.12 -22.13
C THR A 891 -22.93 39.74 -23.20
N LEU A 892 -23.03 38.54 -23.75
CA LEU A 892 -22.14 38.02 -24.81
C LEU A 892 -22.87 38.05 -26.17
N PRO A 893 -22.86 39.17 -26.92
CA PRO A 893 -23.64 39.31 -28.16
C PRO A 893 -23.15 38.43 -29.32
N GLY A 894 -21.94 37.86 -29.23
CA GLY A 894 -21.41 36.86 -30.16
C GLY A 894 -21.25 35.47 -29.56
N GLY A 895 -21.67 35.26 -28.31
CA GLY A 895 -21.31 34.06 -27.54
C GLY A 895 -19.83 34.08 -27.16
N GLY A 896 -19.26 32.91 -26.87
CA GLY A 896 -17.86 32.77 -26.49
C GLY A 896 -17.49 31.39 -26.00
N GLU A 897 -16.29 31.27 -25.44
CA GLU A 897 -15.82 30.10 -24.70
C GLU A 897 -15.53 30.51 -23.25
N ILE A 898 -15.96 29.69 -22.30
CA ILE A 898 -15.72 29.86 -20.87
C ILE A 898 -14.84 28.71 -20.40
N ALA A 899 -13.60 28.99 -19.98
CA ALA A 899 -12.70 27.96 -19.46
C ALA A 899 -12.60 28.08 -17.93
N THR A 900 -12.98 27.03 -17.22
CA THR A 900 -12.89 26.93 -15.75
C THR A 900 -11.45 26.65 -15.29
N LYS A 901 -11.14 26.92 -14.03
CA LYS A 901 -9.85 26.54 -13.43
C LYS A 901 -9.61 25.03 -13.38
N GLY A 902 -10.66 24.20 -13.35
CA GLY A 902 -10.56 22.73 -13.38
C GLY A 902 -10.34 22.14 -14.76
N GLY A 903 -10.16 22.96 -15.81
CA GLY A 903 -9.85 22.52 -17.17
C GLY A 903 -11.06 22.31 -18.07
N THR A 904 -12.28 22.32 -17.53
CA THR A 904 -13.53 22.25 -18.31
C THR A 904 -13.70 23.48 -19.19
N LYS A 905 -14.07 23.29 -20.46
CA LYS A 905 -14.31 24.38 -21.43
C LYS A 905 -15.75 24.37 -21.91
N ILE A 906 -16.42 25.52 -21.88
CA ILE A 906 -17.85 25.65 -22.16
C ILE A 906 -18.07 26.68 -23.26
N LYS A 907 -18.42 26.23 -24.45
CA LYS A 907 -18.73 27.07 -25.61
C LYS A 907 -20.19 27.52 -25.53
N VAL A 908 -20.38 28.80 -25.22
CA VAL A 908 -21.70 29.41 -24.94
C VAL A 908 -22.23 30.20 -26.15
N PRO A 909 -23.55 30.18 -26.39
CA PRO A 909 -24.16 30.82 -27.56
C PRO A 909 -24.28 32.35 -27.41
N GLU A 910 -24.63 33.02 -28.51
CA GLU A 910 -24.99 34.44 -28.49
C GLU A 910 -26.18 34.71 -27.54
N GLY A 911 -26.11 35.84 -26.82
CA GLY A 911 -27.12 36.23 -25.85
C GLY A 911 -26.92 35.67 -24.44
N THR A 912 -25.93 34.81 -24.21
CA THR A 912 -25.53 34.39 -22.85
C THR A 912 -25.19 35.60 -21.97
N THR A 913 -25.68 35.58 -20.73
CA THR A 913 -25.47 36.63 -19.73
C THR A 913 -24.66 36.12 -18.54
N ILE A 914 -23.93 37.03 -17.88
CA ILE A 914 -23.19 36.79 -16.64
C ILE A 914 -23.63 37.87 -15.65
N ASP A 915 -24.15 37.49 -14.49
CA ASP A 915 -24.59 38.44 -13.47
C ASP A 915 -23.44 38.98 -12.60
N SER A 916 -23.75 39.92 -11.70
CA SER A 916 -22.79 40.50 -10.76
C SER A 916 -22.17 39.51 -9.76
N ASN A 917 -22.70 38.29 -9.64
CA ASN A 917 -22.20 37.19 -8.80
C ASN A 917 -21.42 36.14 -9.61
N ASP A 918 -21.01 36.50 -10.83
CA ASP A 918 -20.33 35.62 -11.80
C ASP A 918 -21.18 34.41 -12.25
N LYS A 919 -22.50 34.43 -12.05
CA LYS A 919 -23.38 33.36 -12.53
C LYS A 919 -23.70 33.57 -14.02
N VAL A 920 -23.33 32.59 -14.83
CA VAL A 920 -23.61 32.55 -16.27
C VAL A 920 -24.98 31.91 -16.51
N THR A 921 -25.78 32.46 -17.43
CA THR A 921 -27.09 31.91 -17.84
C THR A 921 -27.17 31.81 -19.37
N ILE A 922 -27.53 30.62 -19.87
CA ILE A 922 -27.68 30.34 -21.30
C ILE A 922 -29.13 30.62 -21.73
N PRO A 923 -29.38 31.29 -22.88
CA PRO A 923 -30.73 31.55 -23.37
C PRO A 923 -31.57 30.28 -23.52
N ALA A 924 -32.85 30.35 -23.20
CA ALA A 924 -33.74 29.17 -23.14
C ALA A 924 -33.99 28.50 -24.51
N ASP A 925 -33.78 29.22 -25.61
CA ASP A 925 -33.96 28.77 -27.00
C ASP A 925 -32.65 28.26 -27.67
N LYS A 926 -31.56 28.15 -26.90
CA LYS A 926 -30.22 27.78 -27.38
C LYS A 926 -29.68 26.58 -26.62
N SER A 927 -28.46 26.14 -26.97
CA SER A 927 -27.68 25.14 -26.23
C SER A 927 -26.22 25.61 -26.11
N ALA A 928 -25.43 24.92 -25.26
CA ALA A 928 -23.99 25.11 -25.15
C ALA A 928 -23.27 23.76 -25.17
N GLU A 929 -21.98 23.77 -25.53
CA GLU A 929 -21.14 22.56 -25.58
C GLU A 929 -20.09 22.63 -24.47
N VAL A 930 -20.03 21.61 -23.60
CA VAL A 930 -19.07 21.46 -22.50
C VAL A 930 -18.06 20.38 -22.90
N THR A 931 -16.80 20.76 -23.12
CA THR A 931 -15.70 19.80 -23.29
C THR A 931 -15.15 19.43 -21.90
N LEU A 932 -15.24 18.14 -21.57
CA LEU A 932 -14.71 17.60 -20.31
C LEU A 932 -13.17 17.48 -20.38
N PRO A 933 -12.44 17.78 -19.30
CA PRO A 933 -10.99 17.57 -19.25
C PRO A 933 -10.65 16.07 -19.30
N GLY A 934 -9.47 15.74 -19.81
CA GLY A 934 -8.94 14.37 -19.87
C GLY A 934 -9.58 13.43 -20.91
N SER A 935 -10.87 13.54 -21.20
CA SER A 935 -11.62 12.54 -21.99
C SER A 935 -11.97 12.94 -23.43
N HIS A 936 -11.74 14.19 -23.85
CA HIS A 936 -12.19 14.75 -25.14
C HIS A 936 -13.72 14.71 -25.40
N SER A 937 -14.51 14.08 -24.53
CA SER A 937 -15.97 13.98 -24.64
C SER A 937 -16.65 15.34 -24.47
N THR A 938 -17.69 15.57 -25.27
CA THR A 938 -18.47 16.82 -25.25
C THR A 938 -19.89 16.57 -24.76
N VAL A 939 -20.27 17.26 -23.67
CA VAL A 939 -21.65 17.30 -23.17
C VAL A 939 -22.37 18.47 -23.84
N THR A 940 -23.45 18.20 -24.58
CA THR A 940 -24.35 19.26 -25.05
C THR A 940 -25.33 19.58 -23.94
N ILE A 941 -25.31 20.79 -23.39
CA ILE A 941 -26.23 21.23 -22.32
C ILE A 941 -27.37 22.11 -22.88
N PRO A 942 -28.60 21.98 -22.34
CA PRO A 942 -29.78 22.68 -22.85
C PRO A 942 -29.79 24.16 -22.43
N GLY A 943 -30.60 24.95 -23.12
CA GLY A 943 -30.93 26.32 -22.72
C GLY A 943 -31.51 26.40 -21.31
N SER A 944 -31.40 27.55 -20.66
CA SER A 944 -31.65 27.77 -19.22
C SER A 944 -30.67 27.10 -18.24
N SER A 945 -29.71 26.29 -18.72
CA SER A 945 -28.59 25.84 -17.88
C SER A 945 -27.78 27.03 -17.36
N THR A 946 -27.23 26.90 -16.15
CA THR A 946 -26.47 27.99 -15.49
C THR A 946 -25.13 27.52 -14.99
N ILE A 947 -24.10 28.35 -15.13
CA ILE A 947 -22.75 28.08 -14.60
C ILE A 947 -22.56 28.97 -13.38
N ALA A 948 -22.22 28.39 -12.24
CA ALA A 948 -21.97 29.12 -11.01
C ALA A 948 -20.56 29.74 -11.00
N GLY A 949 -20.32 30.68 -10.07
CA GLY A 949 -19.07 31.43 -9.96
C GLY A 949 -17.83 30.58 -9.60
N ASP A 950 -17.99 29.29 -9.30
CA ASP A 950 -16.95 28.28 -9.09
C ASP A 950 -16.61 27.48 -10.37
N GLY A 951 -17.42 27.61 -11.44
CA GLY A 951 -17.32 26.83 -12.67
C GLY A 951 -18.26 25.63 -12.75
N THR A 952 -19.06 25.36 -11.71
CA THR A 952 -20.04 24.25 -11.70
C THR A 952 -21.22 24.57 -12.63
N VAL A 953 -21.49 23.70 -13.60
CA VAL A 953 -22.67 23.79 -14.48
C VAL A 953 -23.85 23.09 -13.82
N THR A 954 -25.01 23.73 -13.74
CA THR A 954 -26.30 23.07 -13.42
C THR A 954 -27.13 22.95 -14.69
N VAL A 955 -27.52 21.72 -15.03
CA VAL A 955 -28.34 21.40 -16.21
C VAL A 955 -29.75 21.98 -16.04
N GLY A 956 -30.21 22.71 -17.06
CA GLY A 956 -31.49 23.44 -17.08
C GLY A 956 -32.74 22.55 -17.25
N GLY A 957 -33.84 23.15 -17.71
CA GLY A 957 -35.15 22.50 -17.86
C GLY A 957 -35.29 21.49 -19.02
N GLY A 958 -34.24 20.77 -19.37
CA GLY A 958 -34.21 19.75 -20.41
C GLY A 958 -33.01 18.81 -20.19
N ASP A 959 -32.74 17.94 -21.16
CA ASP A 959 -31.68 16.95 -21.05
C ASP A 959 -30.36 17.47 -21.63
N ALA A 960 -29.25 17.04 -21.01
CA ALA A 960 -27.91 17.21 -21.53
C ALA A 960 -27.38 15.87 -22.07
N HIS A 961 -26.71 15.88 -23.21
CA HIS A 961 -26.32 14.66 -23.92
C HIS A 961 -24.80 14.51 -24.02
N VAL A 962 -24.26 13.36 -23.62
CA VAL A 962 -22.86 12.97 -23.84
C VAL A 962 -22.81 11.88 -24.90
N ASN A 963 -22.16 12.17 -26.02
CA ASN A 963 -21.86 11.16 -27.03
C ASN A 963 -20.51 10.53 -26.71
N LEU A 964 -20.45 9.20 -26.63
CA LEU A 964 -19.24 8.44 -26.32
C LEU A 964 -18.59 7.90 -27.60
N LEU A 965 -17.29 7.63 -27.55
CA LEU A 965 -16.56 7.09 -28.72
C LEU A 965 -17.01 5.68 -29.13
N SER A 966 -17.70 4.94 -28.25
CA SER A 966 -18.26 3.61 -28.50
C SER A 966 -19.62 3.62 -29.21
N GLY A 967 -20.19 4.78 -29.53
CA GLY A 967 -21.56 4.91 -30.06
C GLY A 967 -22.60 5.20 -28.97
N ASN A 968 -22.39 4.63 -27.77
CA ASN A 968 -23.22 4.82 -26.59
C ASN A 968 -23.48 6.31 -26.27
N GLN A 969 -24.67 6.61 -25.74
CA GLN A 969 -25.12 7.97 -25.39
C GLN A 969 -25.52 8.03 -23.91
N VAL A 970 -25.07 9.05 -23.19
CA VAL A 970 -25.50 9.33 -21.81
C VAL A 970 -26.40 10.57 -21.79
N ASP A 971 -27.66 10.38 -21.38
CA ASP A 971 -28.66 11.43 -21.23
C ASP A 971 -28.76 11.83 -19.76
N ILE A 972 -28.39 13.08 -19.46
CA ILE A 972 -28.28 13.65 -18.13
C ILE A 972 -29.46 14.60 -17.93
N HIS A 973 -30.42 14.22 -17.09
CA HIS A 973 -31.66 14.98 -16.94
C HIS A 973 -31.47 16.24 -16.08
N GLY A 974 -32.44 17.16 -16.19
CA GLY A 974 -32.42 18.46 -15.54
C GLY A 974 -32.17 18.43 -14.02
N GLY A 975 -31.41 19.42 -13.54
CA GLY A 975 -30.98 19.52 -12.13
C GLY A 975 -29.67 18.81 -11.79
N SER A 976 -29.12 18.00 -12.71
CA SER A 976 -27.77 17.42 -12.59
C SER A 976 -26.68 18.50 -12.65
N LYS A 977 -25.49 18.19 -12.13
CA LYS A 977 -24.36 19.13 -12.05
C LYS A 977 -23.10 18.58 -12.70
N ILE A 978 -22.46 19.39 -13.54
CA ILE A 978 -21.11 19.13 -14.06
C ILE A 978 -20.14 19.98 -13.23
N GLN A 979 -19.26 19.33 -12.47
CA GLN A 979 -18.25 19.96 -11.64
C GLN A 979 -17.14 20.59 -12.50
N SER A 980 -16.36 21.48 -11.90
CA SER A 980 -15.35 22.26 -12.64
C SER A 980 -14.22 21.41 -13.24
N ASP A 981 -13.99 20.21 -12.70
CA ASP A 981 -13.04 19.17 -13.10
C ASP A 981 -13.63 18.11 -14.04
N GLY A 982 -14.91 18.25 -14.44
CA GLY A 982 -15.58 17.37 -15.38
C GLY A 982 -16.39 16.21 -14.79
N ALA A 983 -16.39 16.01 -13.46
CA ALA A 983 -17.25 15.00 -12.83
C ALA A 983 -18.73 15.40 -12.93
N ILE A 984 -19.63 14.45 -13.21
CA ILE A 984 -21.07 14.71 -13.35
C ILE A 984 -21.83 14.08 -12.19
N VAL A 985 -22.38 14.91 -11.31
CA VAL A 985 -23.28 14.49 -10.23
C VAL A 985 -24.72 14.49 -10.74
N VAL A 986 -25.32 13.31 -10.80
CA VAL A 986 -26.68 13.09 -11.28
C VAL A 986 -27.69 13.73 -10.33
N GLY A 987 -28.59 14.55 -10.88
CA GLY A 987 -29.59 15.30 -10.11
C GLY A 987 -30.92 14.57 -9.94
N PRO A 988 -31.96 15.25 -9.41
CA PRO A 988 -33.27 14.66 -9.15
C PRO A 988 -34.02 14.11 -10.36
N GLY A 989 -33.65 14.56 -11.57
CA GLY A 989 -34.16 13.98 -12.83
C GLY A 989 -33.59 12.61 -13.16
N GLY A 990 -32.52 12.17 -12.49
CA GLY A 990 -31.73 11.00 -12.87
C GLY A 990 -30.83 11.25 -14.08
N ALA A 991 -30.26 10.17 -14.59
CA ALA A 991 -29.64 10.10 -15.91
C ALA A 991 -29.95 8.73 -16.53
N SER A 992 -29.62 8.54 -17.81
CA SER A 992 -29.71 7.23 -18.46
C SER A 992 -28.59 7.03 -19.47
N VAL A 993 -28.31 5.77 -19.80
CA VAL A 993 -27.29 5.36 -20.77
C VAL A 993 -27.97 4.51 -21.83
N GLY A 994 -28.02 5.02 -23.07
CA GLY A 994 -28.40 4.23 -24.24
C GLY A 994 -27.17 3.53 -24.82
N LEU A 995 -27.28 2.22 -25.06
CA LEU A 995 -26.29 1.42 -25.78
C LEU A 995 -26.77 1.14 -27.21
N ASP A 996 -25.83 0.97 -28.14
CA ASP A 996 -26.11 0.75 -29.58
C ASP A 996 -26.97 -0.49 -29.87
N ASN A 997 -27.00 -1.47 -28.96
CA ASN A 997 -27.86 -2.65 -29.04
C ASN A 997 -29.33 -2.40 -28.63
N GLY A 998 -29.68 -1.17 -28.26
CA GLY A 998 -31.03 -0.77 -27.85
C GLY A 998 -31.35 -0.98 -26.37
N MET A 999 -30.39 -1.42 -25.54
CA MET A 999 -30.54 -1.40 -24.08
C MET A 999 -30.41 0.04 -23.56
N SER A 1000 -31.27 0.41 -22.60
CA SER A 1000 -31.20 1.69 -21.90
C SER A 1000 -31.19 1.46 -20.40
N LEU A 1001 -30.17 1.99 -19.71
CA LEU A 1001 -29.97 1.81 -18.28
C LEU A 1001 -30.14 3.14 -17.55
N ASN A 1002 -31.03 3.18 -16.54
CA ASN A 1002 -31.22 4.37 -15.71
C ASN A 1002 -30.11 4.46 -14.65
N ILE A 1003 -29.70 5.68 -14.33
CA ILE A 1003 -28.78 6.02 -13.24
C ILE A 1003 -29.54 6.92 -12.24
N HIS A 1004 -29.48 6.59 -10.95
CA HIS A 1004 -30.25 7.32 -9.93
C HIS A 1004 -29.59 8.64 -9.49
N GLU A 1005 -30.40 9.51 -8.86
CA GLU A 1005 -29.96 10.75 -8.22
C GLU A 1005 -28.80 10.52 -7.23
N GLY A 1006 -27.78 11.37 -7.27
CA GLY A 1006 -26.61 11.31 -6.38
C GLY A 1006 -25.49 10.39 -6.87
N ALA A 1007 -25.66 9.67 -7.97
CA ALA A 1007 -24.55 9.01 -8.65
C ALA A 1007 -23.55 10.05 -9.19
N GLU A 1008 -22.26 9.74 -9.19
CA GLU A 1008 -21.20 10.60 -9.71
C GLU A 1008 -20.47 9.89 -10.86
N LEU A 1009 -20.40 10.52 -12.02
CA LEU A 1009 -19.89 9.94 -13.27
C LEU A 1009 -18.62 10.66 -13.71
N VAL A 1010 -17.54 9.91 -13.96
CA VAL A 1010 -16.27 10.46 -14.47
C VAL A 1010 -15.95 9.81 -15.81
N PHE A 1011 -15.97 10.61 -16.87
CA PHE A 1011 -15.85 10.13 -18.25
C PHE A 1011 -14.42 9.73 -18.61
N ASN A 1012 -14.25 8.52 -19.16
CA ASN A 1012 -12.99 7.96 -19.60
C ASN A 1012 -13.26 6.96 -20.74
N ASN A 1013 -12.61 7.17 -21.90
CA ASN A 1013 -12.80 6.38 -23.11
C ASN A 1013 -12.21 4.96 -23.05
N ASP A 1014 -11.39 4.66 -22.04
CA ASP A 1014 -10.76 3.35 -21.86
C ASP A 1014 -11.68 2.34 -21.12
N THR A 1015 -12.86 2.76 -20.64
CA THR A 1015 -13.85 1.87 -20.02
C THR A 1015 -14.91 1.39 -21.02
N PRO A 1016 -15.50 0.19 -20.85
CA PRO A 1016 -16.55 -0.32 -21.75
C PRO A 1016 -17.76 0.63 -21.92
N LEU A 1017 -18.05 1.45 -20.90
CA LEU A 1017 -19.19 2.37 -20.90
C LEU A 1017 -18.78 3.83 -21.13
N GLY A 1018 -17.50 4.12 -21.41
CA GLY A 1018 -17.00 5.49 -21.60
C GLY A 1018 -16.95 6.36 -20.33
N PHE A 1019 -17.20 5.79 -19.15
CA PHE A 1019 -17.09 6.45 -17.85
C PHE A 1019 -16.94 5.45 -16.68
N PHE A 1020 -16.61 5.98 -15.50
CA PHE A 1020 -16.66 5.30 -14.20
C PHE A 1020 -17.77 5.87 -13.32
N VAL A 1021 -18.32 5.04 -12.43
CA VAL A 1021 -19.21 5.44 -11.34
C VAL A 1021 -18.39 5.61 -10.06
N MET A 1022 -18.30 6.85 -9.56
CA MET A 1022 -17.46 7.25 -8.42
C MET A 1022 -18.24 7.43 -7.11
N SER A 1023 -19.56 7.28 -7.12
CA SER A 1023 -20.42 7.52 -5.95
C SER A 1023 -20.03 6.70 -4.72
N GLY A 1024 -20.27 7.24 -3.53
CA GLY A 1024 -20.36 6.41 -2.32
C GLY A 1024 -21.73 5.74 -2.23
N ASN A 1025 -21.77 4.41 -2.18
CA ASN A 1025 -23.02 3.69 -1.90
C ASN A 1025 -23.46 3.91 -0.42
N PRO A 1026 -24.76 3.84 -0.08
CA PRO A 1026 -25.26 4.13 1.28
C PRO A 1026 -25.05 2.97 2.28
N TYR A 1027 -24.47 1.84 1.85
CA TYR A 1027 -24.43 0.60 2.61
C TYR A 1027 -23.18 0.51 3.49
N LYS A 1028 -23.39 0.39 4.80
CA LYS A 1028 -22.32 0.39 5.81
C LYS A 1028 -21.58 -0.95 5.92
N ASP A 1029 -22.08 -1.97 5.24
CA ASP A 1029 -21.55 -3.34 5.16
C ASP A 1029 -20.94 -3.62 3.76
N VAL A 1030 -20.60 -2.56 3.02
CA VAL A 1030 -19.94 -2.61 1.72
C VAL A 1030 -18.72 -1.68 1.78
N ASN A 1031 -17.62 -2.20 2.30
CA ASN A 1031 -16.38 -1.46 2.53
C ASN A 1031 -15.60 -1.29 1.22
N MET A 1032 -14.82 -0.22 1.10
CA MET A 1032 -14.08 0.09 -0.14
C MET A 1032 -13.07 -1.02 -0.54
N ASP A 1033 -12.53 -1.74 0.44
CA ASP A 1033 -11.61 -2.87 0.24
C ASP A 1033 -12.33 -4.20 -0.06
N ASP A 1034 -13.66 -4.29 0.04
CA ASP A 1034 -14.37 -5.52 -0.28
C ASP A 1034 -14.24 -5.80 -1.79
N TRP A 1035 -13.92 -7.04 -2.19
CA TRP A 1035 -13.74 -7.42 -3.61
C TRP A 1035 -14.96 -7.11 -4.50
N TYR A 1036 -16.14 -6.99 -3.90
CA TYR A 1036 -17.40 -6.66 -4.55
C TYR A 1036 -17.74 -5.16 -4.54
N TYR A 1037 -16.94 -4.29 -3.92
CA TYR A 1037 -17.28 -2.87 -3.69
C TYR A 1037 -17.68 -2.15 -4.97
N SER A 1038 -16.81 -2.15 -5.98
CA SER A 1038 -17.05 -1.49 -7.27
C SER A 1038 -18.29 -2.04 -7.97
N TYR A 1039 -18.48 -3.36 -7.93
CA TYR A 1039 -19.63 -4.04 -8.53
C TYR A 1039 -20.95 -3.74 -7.80
N VAL A 1040 -20.94 -3.67 -6.47
CA VAL A 1040 -22.12 -3.29 -5.66
C VAL A 1040 -22.42 -1.80 -5.82
N ASN A 1041 -21.39 -0.95 -5.92
CA ASN A 1041 -21.55 0.48 -6.16
C ASN A 1041 -22.14 0.77 -7.54
N PHE A 1042 -21.66 0.07 -8.58
CA PHE A 1042 -22.27 0.08 -9.92
C PHE A 1042 -23.72 -0.43 -9.87
N ALA A 1043 -23.94 -1.61 -9.29
CA ALA A 1043 -25.27 -2.22 -9.21
C ALA A 1043 -26.28 -1.37 -8.43
N TYR A 1044 -25.80 -0.58 -7.46
CA TYR A 1044 -26.57 0.46 -6.78
C TYR A 1044 -26.85 1.64 -7.71
N ALA A 1045 -25.82 2.26 -8.30
CA ALA A 1045 -25.92 3.44 -9.18
C ALA A 1045 -26.92 3.28 -10.32
N TYR A 1046 -27.00 2.09 -10.92
CA TYR A 1046 -27.94 1.75 -11.98
C TYR A 1046 -29.31 1.23 -11.50
N GLY A 1047 -29.60 1.30 -10.20
CA GLY A 1047 -30.86 0.86 -9.59
C GLY A 1047 -31.12 -0.65 -9.71
N LEU A 1048 -30.11 -1.45 -10.08
CA LEU A 1048 -30.24 -2.90 -10.28
C LEU A 1048 -30.52 -3.60 -8.96
N PHE A 1049 -29.80 -3.19 -7.90
CA PHE A 1049 -29.97 -3.73 -6.56
C PHE A 1049 -30.37 -2.64 -5.56
N ASN A 1050 -31.42 -2.94 -4.80
CA ASN A 1050 -31.69 -2.27 -3.51
C ASN A 1050 -30.99 -3.03 -2.38
N GLY A 1051 -30.64 -2.31 -1.32
CA GLY A 1051 -30.20 -2.89 -0.06
C GLY A 1051 -31.32 -3.68 0.63
N THR A 1052 -30.94 -4.56 1.56
CA THR A 1052 -31.88 -5.20 2.49
C THR A 1052 -32.43 -4.20 3.50
N THR A 1053 -31.69 -3.12 3.75
CA THR A 1053 -32.18 -1.88 4.39
C THR A 1053 -31.70 -0.66 3.60
N SER A 1054 -32.09 0.54 4.00
CA SER A 1054 -31.57 1.79 3.42
C SER A 1054 -30.07 2.03 3.64
N THR A 1055 -29.43 1.30 4.57
CA THR A 1055 -27.99 1.41 4.86
C THR A 1055 -27.28 0.06 4.97
N THR A 1056 -27.86 -1.01 4.40
CA THR A 1056 -27.31 -2.37 4.46
C THR A 1056 -27.56 -3.09 3.15
N PHE A 1057 -26.51 -3.61 2.52
CA PHE A 1057 -26.61 -4.38 1.27
C PHE A 1057 -26.77 -5.88 1.54
N SER A 1058 -26.20 -6.39 2.62
CA SER A 1058 -26.05 -7.81 2.96
C SER A 1058 -25.32 -8.63 1.88
N PRO A 1059 -24.05 -8.31 1.56
CA PRO A 1059 -23.32 -8.89 0.43
C PRO A 1059 -23.14 -10.41 0.51
N GLY A 1060 -22.98 -10.96 1.72
CA GLY A 1060 -22.83 -12.39 1.97
C GLY A 1060 -24.12 -13.21 1.95
N THR A 1061 -25.31 -12.58 1.90
CA THR A 1061 -26.59 -13.30 1.92
C THR A 1061 -26.86 -13.98 0.59
N ALA A 1062 -27.29 -15.24 0.62
CA ALA A 1062 -27.66 -16.01 -0.58
C ALA A 1062 -28.92 -15.44 -1.25
N MET A 1063 -28.93 -15.41 -2.59
CA MET A 1063 -30.05 -14.86 -3.36
C MET A 1063 -31.21 -15.86 -3.52
N THR A 1064 -32.44 -15.39 -3.32
CA THR A 1064 -33.66 -16.16 -3.63
C THR A 1064 -34.05 -16.03 -5.10
N ARG A 1065 -34.94 -16.93 -5.55
CA ARG A 1065 -35.55 -16.89 -6.90
C ARG A 1065 -36.24 -15.56 -7.18
N ALA A 1066 -37.01 -15.03 -6.23
CA ALA A 1066 -37.66 -13.73 -6.34
C ALA A 1066 -36.64 -12.57 -6.42
N MET A 1067 -35.56 -12.61 -5.63
CA MET A 1067 -34.52 -11.57 -5.68
C MET A 1067 -33.84 -11.53 -7.05
N PHE A 1068 -33.44 -12.68 -7.60
CA PHE A 1068 -32.74 -12.72 -8.89
C PHE A 1068 -33.59 -12.19 -10.04
N VAL A 1069 -34.86 -12.60 -10.09
CA VAL A 1069 -35.82 -12.14 -11.11
C VAL A 1069 -36.15 -10.65 -10.94
N GLN A 1070 -36.18 -10.13 -9.71
CA GLN A 1070 -36.36 -8.70 -9.47
C GLN A 1070 -35.20 -7.85 -10.04
N VAL A 1071 -33.95 -8.32 -9.95
CA VAL A 1071 -32.80 -7.60 -10.53
C VAL A 1071 -32.91 -7.56 -12.07
N LEU A 1072 -33.37 -8.64 -12.72
CA LEU A 1072 -33.67 -8.61 -14.17
C LEU A 1072 -34.80 -7.63 -14.52
N ALA A 1073 -35.86 -7.58 -13.71
CA ALA A 1073 -36.95 -6.63 -13.94
C ALA A 1073 -36.57 -5.16 -13.65
N ASN A 1074 -35.54 -4.93 -12.82
CA ASN A 1074 -34.93 -3.62 -12.63
C ASN A 1074 -34.07 -3.24 -13.85
N LEU A 1075 -33.23 -4.18 -14.34
CA LEU A 1075 -32.39 -4.01 -15.53
C LEU A 1075 -33.21 -3.66 -16.78
N GLU A 1076 -34.35 -4.32 -16.97
CA GLU A 1076 -35.29 -4.05 -18.08
C GLU A 1076 -36.25 -2.87 -17.83
N ASN A 1077 -36.18 -2.21 -16.66
CA ASN A 1077 -37.09 -1.14 -16.25
C ASN A 1077 -38.59 -1.49 -16.47
N VAL A 1078 -38.97 -2.72 -16.12
CA VAL A 1078 -40.27 -3.32 -16.47
C VAL A 1078 -41.43 -2.47 -15.96
N ASN A 1079 -42.40 -2.17 -16.84
CA ASN A 1079 -43.63 -1.48 -16.43
C ASN A 1079 -44.51 -2.39 -15.55
N ARG A 1080 -44.33 -2.26 -14.22
CA ARG A 1080 -44.99 -3.09 -13.20
C ARG A 1080 -46.51 -2.92 -13.15
N SER A 1081 -47.08 -1.86 -13.74
CA SER A 1081 -48.54 -1.63 -13.69
C SER A 1081 -49.35 -2.68 -14.47
N GLY A 1082 -48.72 -3.42 -15.39
CA GLY A 1082 -49.36 -4.52 -16.12
C GLY A 1082 -49.46 -5.83 -15.33
N TYR A 1083 -48.71 -5.96 -14.23
CA TYR A 1083 -48.46 -7.23 -13.54
C TYR A 1083 -48.85 -7.18 -12.06
N THR A 1084 -50.14 -6.97 -11.80
CA THR A 1084 -50.68 -6.83 -10.43
C THR A 1084 -50.86 -8.15 -9.67
N SER A 1085 -50.90 -9.27 -10.40
CA SER A 1085 -51.12 -10.62 -9.89
C SER A 1085 -50.27 -11.64 -10.64
N SER A 1086 -50.00 -12.79 -10.03
CA SER A 1086 -49.17 -13.86 -10.60
C SER A 1086 -49.98 -15.06 -11.07
N ARG A 1087 -49.48 -15.77 -12.09
CA ARG A 1087 -49.97 -17.10 -12.51
C ARG A 1087 -49.66 -18.21 -11.50
N PHE A 1088 -48.68 -18.00 -10.62
CA PHE A 1088 -48.28 -18.96 -9.60
C PHE A 1088 -48.97 -18.68 -8.27
N SER A 1089 -49.57 -19.73 -7.68
CA SER A 1089 -50.44 -19.65 -6.51
C SER A 1089 -49.72 -19.33 -5.18
N ASP A 1090 -48.40 -19.47 -5.13
CA ASP A 1090 -47.54 -19.13 -3.99
C ASP A 1090 -46.93 -17.71 -4.07
N VAL A 1091 -47.11 -17.02 -5.19
CA VAL A 1091 -46.68 -15.63 -5.37
C VAL A 1091 -47.84 -14.72 -5.00
N THR A 1092 -47.80 -14.20 -3.77
CA THR A 1092 -48.87 -13.34 -3.24
C THR A 1092 -48.97 -12.02 -4.02
N ASP A 1093 -50.19 -11.60 -4.37
CA ASP A 1093 -50.46 -10.34 -5.06
C ASP A 1093 -49.91 -9.12 -4.31
N GLY A 1094 -49.38 -8.14 -5.05
CA GLY A 1094 -48.87 -6.88 -4.49
C GLY A 1094 -47.56 -6.97 -3.69
N GLN A 1095 -46.90 -8.15 -3.61
CA GLN A 1095 -45.55 -8.24 -3.08
C GLN A 1095 -44.54 -7.56 -4.00
N TRP A 1096 -43.39 -7.15 -3.43
CA TRP A 1096 -42.36 -6.40 -4.16
C TRP A 1096 -41.85 -7.12 -5.41
N TYR A 1097 -41.87 -8.45 -5.42
CA TYR A 1097 -41.46 -9.31 -6.53
C TYR A 1097 -42.58 -9.73 -7.49
N THR A 1098 -43.87 -9.54 -7.16
CA THR A 1098 -45.01 -10.13 -7.93
C THR A 1098 -44.93 -9.78 -9.41
N ALA A 1099 -44.72 -8.49 -9.70
CA ALA A 1099 -44.66 -7.98 -11.06
C ALA A 1099 -43.46 -8.53 -11.84
N ALA A 1100 -42.32 -8.67 -11.19
CA ALA A 1100 -41.10 -9.20 -11.80
C ALA A 1100 -41.23 -10.70 -12.11
N VAL A 1101 -41.80 -11.48 -11.18
CA VAL A 1101 -42.03 -12.92 -11.36
C VAL A 1101 -43.01 -13.20 -12.50
N GLU A 1102 -44.15 -12.48 -12.54
CA GLU A 1102 -45.13 -12.66 -13.61
C GLU A 1102 -44.56 -12.25 -14.97
N TRP A 1103 -43.90 -11.09 -15.07
CA TRP A 1103 -43.25 -10.64 -16.31
C TRP A 1103 -42.22 -11.66 -16.82
N ALA A 1104 -41.34 -12.17 -15.96
CA ALA A 1104 -40.29 -13.10 -16.36
C ALA A 1104 -40.86 -14.47 -16.76
N ALA A 1105 -41.99 -14.89 -16.17
CA ALA A 1105 -42.68 -16.12 -16.52
C ALA A 1105 -43.54 -15.99 -17.79
N GLU A 1106 -44.13 -14.82 -18.05
CA GLU A 1106 -44.78 -14.51 -19.32
C GLU A 1106 -43.75 -14.45 -20.46
N SER A 1107 -42.60 -13.84 -20.21
CA SER A 1107 -41.50 -13.70 -21.15
C SER A 1107 -40.70 -14.99 -21.40
N GLY A 1108 -41.01 -16.09 -20.69
CA GLY A 1108 -40.31 -17.37 -20.80
C GLY A 1108 -38.87 -17.37 -20.25
N ILE A 1109 -38.49 -16.34 -19.49
CA ILE A 1109 -37.18 -16.18 -18.87
C ILE A 1109 -37.01 -17.18 -17.71
N VAL A 1110 -38.07 -17.37 -16.92
CA VAL A 1110 -38.10 -18.28 -15.77
C VAL A 1110 -39.33 -19.20 -15.83
N ASN A 1111 -39.17 -20.44 -15.39
CA ASN A 1111 -40.26 -21.37 -15.14
C ASN A 1111 -40.52 -21.52 -13.64
N GLY A 1112 -41.76 -21.87 -13.28
CA GLY A 1112 -42.08 -22.33 -11.93
C GLY A 1112 -41.38 -23.64 -11.59
N ILE A 1113 -41.33 -24.00 -10.30
CA ILE A 1113 -40.88 -25.32 -9.86
C ILE A 1113 -41.85 -26.43 -10.29
N ASN A 1114 -43.09 -26.05 -10.61
CA ASN A 1114 -44.07 -26.82 -11.37
C ASN A 1114 -45.04 -25.83 -12.07
N ALA A 1115 -46.18 -26.31 -12.56
CA ALA A 1115 -47.16 -25.48 -13.27
C ALA A 1115 -47.85 -24.41 -12.37
N ASP A 1116 -48.02 -24.69 -11.07
CA ASP A 1116 -48.84 -23.89 -10.15
C ASP A 1116 -48.01 -23.12 -9.11
N LEU A 1117 -46.70 -23.40 -8.98
CA LEU A 1117 -45.81 -22.86 -7.93
C LEU A 1117 -44.49 -22.30 -8.50
N PHE A 1118 -44.07 -21.13 -8.01
CA PHE A 1118 -42.81 -20.48 -8.35
C PHE A 1118 -41.69 -20.72 -7.35
N ASP A 1119 -42.03 -20.86 -6.06
CA ASP A 1119 -41.14 -20.87 -4.89
C ASP A 1119 -40.26 -19.60 -4.79
N PRO A 1120 -40.83 -18.44 -4.40
CA PRO A 1120 -40.13 -17.15 -4.43
C PRO A 1120 -38.97 -17.02 -3.44
N ASP A 1121 -39.06 -17.68 -2.28
CA ASP A 1121 -38.08 -17.58 -1.20
C ASP A 1121 -36.96 -18.63 -1.28
N SER A 1122 -37.10 -19.63 -2.17
CA SER A 1122 -36.07 -20.65 -2.38
C SER A 1122 -34.76 -20.08 -2.92
N LEU A 1123 -33.65 -20.54 -2.31
CA LEU A 1123 -32.30 -20.11 -2.64
C LEU A 1123 -31.86 -20.72 -3.97
N MET A 1124 -31.30 -19.89 -4.85
CA MET A 1124 -30.85 -20.33 -6.16
C MET A 1124 -29.42 -20.87 -6.14
N SER A 1125 -29.19 -22.00 -6.81
CA SER A 1125 -27.84 -22.46 -7.13
C SER A 1125 -27.23 -21.66 -8.29
N ARG A 1126 -25.91 -21.64 -8.38
CA ARG A 1126 -25.17 -20.92 -9.44
C ARG A 1126 -25.53 -21.40 -10.84
N GLU A 1127 -25.75 -22.70 -11.05
CA GLU A 1127 -26.20 -23.23 -12.34
C GLU A 1127 -27.62 -22.77 -12.73
N GLN A 1128 -28.53 -22.59 -11.76
CA GLN A 1128 -29.88 -22.08 -12.01
C GLN A 1128 -29.86 -20.60 -12.42
N MET A 1129 -29.04 -19.78 -11.76
CA MET A 1129 -28.91 -18.35 -12.07
C MET A 1129 -28.45 -18.10 -13.50
N LEU A 1130 -27.43 -18.85 -13.94
CA LEU A 1130 -26.90 -18.74 -15.29
C LEU A 1130 -27.91 -19.18 -16.36
N VAL A 1131 -28.75 -20.19 -16.08
CA VAL A 1131 -29.85 -20.56 -17.00
C VAL A 1131 -30.92 -19.46 -17.11
N ILE A 1132 -31.28 -18.78 -16.02
CA ILE A 1132 -32.23 -17.64 -16.10
C ILE A 1132 -31.60 -16.49 -16.91
N MET A 1133 -30.34 -16.13 -16.66
CA MET A 1133 -29.65 -15.08 -17.41
C MET A 1133 -29.55 -15.42 -18.91
N TYR A 1134 -29.23 -16.67 -19.23
CA TYR A 1134 -29.13 -17.17 -20.60
C TYR A 1134 -30.48 -17.20 -21.33
N ASN A 1135 -31.58 -17.58 -20.64
CA ASN A 1135 -32.94 -17.48 -21.18
C ASN A 1135 -33.35 -16.02 -21.42
N TYR A 1136 -32.93 -15.10 -20.54
CA TYR A 1136 -33.12 -13.67 -20.74
C TYR A 1136 -32.37 -13.15 -21.97
N MET A 1137 -31.12 -13.56 -22.20
CA MET A 1137 -30.41 -13.26 -23.46
C MET A 1137 -31.16 -13.76 -24.69
N LYS A 1138 -31.70 -15.01 -24.64
CA LYS A 1138 -32.54 -15.57 -25.71
C LYS A 1138 -33.84 -14.76 -25.92
N TYR A 1139 -34.50 -14.34 -24.85
CA TYR A 1139 -35.70 -13.49 -24.91
C TYR A 1139 -35.43 -12.13 -25.57
N LYS A 1140 -34.30 -11.50 -25.25
CA LYS A 1140 -33.88 -10.21 -25.86
C LYS A 1140 -33.35 -10.36 -27.28
N GLY A 1141 -33.06 -11.58 -27.74
CA GLY A 1141 -32.43 -11.84 -29.03
C GLY A 1141 -30.97 -11.39 -29.09
N TYR A 1142 -30.28 -11.29 -27.96
CA TYR A 1142 -28.86 -10.97 -27.92
C TYR A 1142 -28.03 -12.11 -28.55
N GLU A 1143 -26.89 -11.77 -29.14
CA GLU A 1143 -25.97 -12.78 -29.66
C GLU A 1143 -25.39 -13.61 -28.50
N ILE A 1144 -25.44 -14.93 -28.67
CA ILE A 1144 -24.93 -15.90 -27.71
C ILE A 1144 -23.84 -16.68 -28.44
N PRO A 1145 -22.55 -16.42 -28.17
CA PRO A 1145 -21.47 -17.11 -28.86
C PRO A 1145 -21.47 -18.63 -28.62
N GLU A 1146 -21.09 -19.40 -29.64
CA GLU A 1146 -20.87 -20.84 -29.51
C GLU A 1146 -19.74 -21.14 -28.50
N SER A 1147 -19.86 -22.28 -27.81
CA SER A 1147 -18.99 -22.68 -26.68
C SER A 1147 -17.49 -22.56 -27.00
N GLN A 1148 -16.81 -21.59 -26.36
CA GLN A 1148 -15.37 -21.36 -26.51
C GLN A 1148 -14.54 -21.98 -25.38
N SER A 1149 -14.17 -23.25 -25.58
CA SER A 1149 -12.96 -23.96 -25.13
C SER A 1149 -12.34 -23.73 -23.72
N LYS A 1150 -13.02 -23.12 -22.75
CA LYS A 1150 -12.60 -23.07 -21.35
C LYS A 1150 -13.62 -23.80 -20.51
N SER A 1151 -13.25 -24.96 -19.98
CA SER A 1151 -14.06 -25.75 -19.04
C SER A 1151 -13.64 -25.44 -17.59
N PHE A 1152 -14.61 -25.39 -16.68
CA PHE A 1152 -14.32 -25.42 -15.24
C PHE A 1152 -13.81 -26.80 -14.80
N ALA A 1153 -13.03 -26.85 -13.73
CA ALA A 1153 -12.46 -28.10 -13.18
C ALA A 1153 -13.55 -29.08 -12.72
N ASP A 1154 -14.69 -28.56 -12.28
CA ASP A 1154 -15.90 -29.26 -11.83
C ASP A 1154 -17.03 -29.24 -12.88
N GLU A 1155 -16.70 -29.08 -14.17
CA GLU A 1155 -17.71 -29.08 -15.26
C GLU A 1155 -18.59 -30.34 -15.26
N SER A 1156 -18.05 -31.48 -14.83
CA SER A 1156 -18.79 -32.75 -14.71
C SER A 1156 -19.88 -32.76 -13.62
N GLU A 1157 -19.86 -31.79 -12.70
CA GLU A 1157 -20.92 -31.60 -11.69
C GLU A 1157 -22.06 -30.69 -12.19
N ILE A 1158 -21.86 -29.98 -13.31
CA ILE A 1158 -22.88 -29.12 -13.91
C ILE A 1158 -23.99 -29.99 -14.48
N SER A 1159 -25.24 -29.63 -14.16
CA SER A 1159 -26.39 -30.35 -14.71
C SER A 1159 -26.42 -30.23 -16.25
N SER A 1160 -26.78 -31.30 -16.95
CA SER A 1160 -26.88 -31.29 -18.42
C SER A 1160 -27.86 -30.26 -18.99
N TRP A 1161 -28.87 -29.84 -18.21
CA TRP A 1161 -29.80 -28.76 -18.56
C TRP A 1161 -29.24 -27.35 -18.36
N ALA A 1162 -28.10 -27.22 -17.68
CA ALA A 1162 -27.41 -25.95 -17.40
C ALA A 1162 -26.11 -25.77 -18.18
N LEU A 1163 -25.48 -26.87 -18.61
CA LEU A 1163 -24.13 -26.88 -19.21
C LEU A 1163 -23.96 -25.86 -20.35
N GLU A 1164 -24.90 -25.80 -21.30
CA GLU A 1164 -24.90 -24.85 -22.42
C GLU A 1164 -24.87 -23.39 -21.92
N ALA A 1165 -25.70 -23.05 -20.92
CA ALA A 1165 -25.77 -21.72 -20.35
C ALA A 1165 -24.50 -21.34 -19.58
N VAL A 1166 -23.91 -22.27 -18.82
CA VAL A 1166 -22.66 -22.03 -18.09
C VAL A 1166 -21.51 -21.79 -19.07
N GLN A 1167 -21.34 -22.67 -20.08
CA GLN A 1167 -20.26 -22.54 -21.07
C GLN A 1167 -20.39 -21.27 -21.92
N ALA A 1168 -21.60 -20.91 -22.35
CA ALA A 1168 -21.82 -19.69 -23.12
C ALA A 1168 -21.46 -18.44 -22.30
N LEU A 1169 -21.96 -18.32 -21.07
CA LEU A 1169 -21.72 -17.16 -20.20
C LEU A 1169 -20.28 -17.10 -19.67
N GLN A 1170 -19.58 -18.24 -19.57
CA GLN A 1170 -18.15 -18.31 -19.27
C GLN A 1170 -17.30 -17.85 -20.46
N GLY A 1171 -17.64 -18.29 -21.68
CA GLY A 1171 -16.91 -17.94 -22.91
C GLY A 1171 -16.84 -16.43 -23.16
N ILE A 1172 -17.86 -15.68 -22.74
CA ILE A 1172 -17.92 -14.21 -22.83
C ILE A 1172 -17.54 -13.48 -21.53
N GLY A 1173 -17.03 -14.20 -20.51
CA GLY A 1173 -16.44 -13.61 -19.31
C GLY A 1173 -17.43 -13.07 -18.26
N ILE A 1174 -18.74 -13.34 -18.40
CA ILE A 1174 -19.75 -12.95 -17.39
C ILE A 1174 -19.53 -13.74 -16.10
N VAL A 1175 -19.20 -15.03 -16.21
CA VAL A 1175 -18.77 -15.87 -15.08
C VAL A 1175 -17.30 -16.28 -15.25
N LEU A 1176 -16.51 -16.03 -14.20
CA LEU A 1176 -15.06 -16.33 -14.17
C LEU A 1176 -14.70 -17.50 -13.22
N GLY A 1177 -15.69 -18.09 -12.55
CA GLY A 1177 -15.49 -19.12 -11.52
C GLY A 1177 -15.16 -18.57 -10.13
N LYS A 1178 -14.79 -19.48 -9.25
CA LYS A 1178 -14.14 -19.31 -7.94
C LYS A 1178 -12.65 -19.66 -8.09
N PRO A 1179 -11.81 -19.56 -7.04
CA PRO A 1179 -10.43 -20.06 -7.07
C PRO A 1179 -10.29 -21.49 -7.61
N ASP A 1180 -9.10 -21.83 -8.08
CA ASP A 1180 -8.76 -23.14 -8.65
C ASP A 1180 -9.62 -23.55 -9.86
N ASN A 1181 -10.15 -22.58 -10.63
CA ASN A 1181 -10.98 -22.81 -11.82
C ASN A 1181 -12.28 -23.63 -11.55
N HIS A 1182 -12.88 -23.49 -10.36
CA HIS A 1182 -14.15 -24.16 -10.03
C HIS A 1182 -15.37 -23.27 -10.28
N PHE A 1183 -16.47 -23.82 -10.77
CA PHE A 1183 -17.75 -23.12 -10.90
C PHE A 1183 -18.61 -23.22 -9.64
N ALA A 1184 -18.54 -24.34 -8.93
CA ALA A 1184 -19.39 -24.77 -7.82
C ALA A 1184 -20.90 -24.77 -8.17
N PRO A 1185 -21.36 -25.59 -9.14
CA PRO A 1185 -22.70 -25.49 -9.73
C PRO A 1185 -23.86 -25.58 -8.73
N LYS A 1186 -23.70 -26.40 -7.68
CA LYS A 1186 -24.76 -26.64 -6.68
C LYS A 1186 -24.76 -25.66 -5.52
N VAL A 1187 -23.72 -24.84 -5.37
CA VAL A 1187 -23.61 -23.85 -4.31
C VAL A 1187 -24.50 -22.65 -4.62
N THR A 1188 -25.09 -22.05 -3.59
CA THR A 1188 -25.90 -20.83 -3.71
C THR A 1188 -25.02 -19.61 -3.88
N ALA A 1189 -25.39 -18.68 -4.77
CA ALA A 1189 -24.62 -17.45 -4.97
C ALA A 1189 -25.07 -16.36 -4.00
N THR A 1190 -24.11 -15.57 -3.51
CA THR A 1190 -24.38 -14.43 -2.63
C THR A 1190 -24.84 -13.19 -3.41
N ARG A 1191 -25.45 -12.22 -2.74
CA ARG A 1191 -25.85 -10.93 -3.33
C ARG A 1191 -24.68 -10.21 -4.01
N ALA A 1192 -23.49 -10.27 -3.42
CA ALA A 1192 -22.26 -9.76 -4.03
C ALA A 1192 -21.84 -10.51 -5.30
N GLU A 1193 -21.90 -11.85 -5.31
CA GLU A 1193 -21.61 -12.68 -6.49
C GLU A 1193 -22.61 -12.44 -7.63
N VAL A 1194 -23.88 -12.19 -7.32
CA VAL A 1194 -24.87 -11.86 -8.34
C VAL A 1194 -24.70 -10.43 -8.85
N ALA A 1195 -24.37 -9.45 -7.99
CA ALA A 1195 -24.03 -8.10 -8.44
C ALA A 1195 -22.87 -8.12 -9.45
N THR A 1196 -21.81 -8.91 -9.20
CA THR A 1196 -20.70 -9.08 -10.15
C THR A 1196 -21.15 -9.59 -11.52
N ILE A 1197 -22.04 -10.60 -11.54
CA ILE A 1197 -22.56 -11.20 -12.77
C ILE A 1197 -23.35 -10.17 -13.60
N PHE A 1198 -24.22 -9.38 -12.97
CA PHE A 1198 -25.01 -8.37 -13.68
C PHE A 1198 -24.17 -7.21 -14.21
N VAL A 1199 -23.17 -6.75 -13.44
CA VAL A 1199 -22.25 -5.69 -13.91
C VAL A 1199 -21.45 -6.17 -15.12
N ARG A 1200 -20.85 -7.36 -15.07
CA ARG A 1200 -20.11 -7.93 -16.22
C ARG A 1200 -21.00 -8.18 -17.43
N PHE A 1201 -22.26 -8.52 -17.22
CA PHE A 1201 -23.24 -8.63 -18.30
C PHE A 1201 -23.52 -7.28 -18.96
N VAL A 1202 -23.70 -6.22 -18.18
CA VAL A 1202 -23.82 -4.84 -18.69
C VAL A 1202 -22.56 -4.40 -19.44
N GLU A 1203 -21.37 -4.65 -18.88
CA GLU A 1203 -20.08 -4.33 -19.51
C GLU A 1203 -19.81 -5.15 -20.79
N TYR A 1204 -20.33 -6.38 -20.88
CA TYR A 1204 -20.29 -7.19 -22.10
C TYR A 1204 -21.18 -6.59 -23.19
N LEU A 1205 -22.39 -6.15 -22.85
CA LEU A 1205 -23.32 -5.51 -23.77
C LEU A 1205 -22.90 -4.09 -24.21
N ALA A 1206 -21.93 -3.47 -23.54
CA ALA A 1206 -21.41 -2.14 -23.88
C ALA A 1206 -20.19 -2.16 -24.83
N LYS A 1207 -19.67 -3.35 -25.13
CA LYS A 1207 -18.53 -3.61 -26.05
C LYS A 1207 -19.00 -4.00 -27.44
#